data_AF-A0A1H1TYT9-F1
#
_entry.id   AF-A0A1H1TYT9-F1
#
_cell.length_a   1.000
_cell.length_b   1.000
_cell.length_c   1.000
_cell.angle_alpha   90.00
_cell.angle_beta   90.00
_cell.angle_gamma   90.00
#
_symmetry.space_group_name_H-M   'P 1'
#
loop_
_entity.id
_entity.type
_entity.pdbx_description
1 polymer ?
#
loop_
_entity_poly.entity_id
_entity_poly.type
_entity_poly.pdbx_seq_one_letter_code
_entity_poly.pdbx_strand_id
1 'polypeptide(L)'
;MPSVPHRVARHLPPTAQAGLRRARDLVRGAAGGPAGDAPAATGDDALVRALRQGKPLGAGLVAEVRGLLRAGDTDGAVSVAAALRRDPSAEVLGHLCSGIVASARGFERLAWSELAEVPLELWSRFAVREYLKAGLVHDPDRVLAQVRTLMADPPAHMTPARWMEVLERLFGHGEMDLVRELLTTVDAAIAGRRRVDDDVLVKRDWMQRWASRTPDSPDGTRLDADVRFAIVDYDHPGRRRASANIGDHVQTLASLGHLVRHEDLEFVGPEELVDLVTQLADRVRPERRLPGARARVQVLTVDRDASAFNEVPEDTWMLAFGWYMHALFGVRYGFPLHHHLQPIFVSFHCNKRGLLTPEAIEYLRAHGPIGCRDWTTVDILLSVDVPAFFSGCLTTTIDTVFPPMADAFPAGAPLAYVDTPTDEPGAVTYKHSSDKVRFRSFTGNMFEAVDLLETYRRDHSAVVTSRLHCYLPMRSLGAQVDFRPKNLSDIRFAGLGQITDQQFDAIRDGINARLAETTTLILSGASRDEVYARWRELCADDVATARARREAVAEVTSSVVDLSAETDRAVARTATSGTTPDPATGEVRHVAVRVTDRRPVVLDVLVDSLVRHASGPLHVWLLDQTGSVDLAEVAARAEGHQVSLVPVDGLGAGLRGLSSESRERLRADLDLELLTDLLPGVDRVAVLPQHALVSGDVAELVDLDLGDGVVAAPDVAGAGAGGGAASGFGLLHAAGDRLQTRTSVAIELRRQAHARHAFDFTAFATDVLVLDLAAMRERGVRDELLRLTEQFDLDAREAWHAFAGPHRTTVPAAWHTVPTREPAGEARLLHWADTTRPWGEDYAPGQEEWLEGRARMRRAAGAVSAG
;
A
#
# COMPACT_ATOMS: atom_id res chain seq x y z
N MET A 1 37.37 24.60 2.84
CA MET A 1 38.41 23.74 3.46
C MET A 1 37.96 22.29 3.36
N PRO A 2 38.83 21.30 3.08
CA PRO A 2 38.42 19.92 2.96
C PRO A 2 38.00 19.37 4.32
N SER A 3 36.82 18.73 4.38
CA SER A 3 36.21 18.18 5.58
C SER A 3 37.00 16.98 6.11
N VAL A 4 37.50 17.08 7.33
CA VAL A 4 38.14 15.96 8.04
C VAL A 4 37.04 14.94 8.43
N PRO A 5 37.19 13.63 8.11
CA PRO A 5 36.18 12.62 8.45
C PRO A 5 35.98 12.47 9.96
N HIS A 6 34.73 12.21 10.35
CA HIS A 6 34.23 12.12 11.73
C HIS A 6 34.98 11.15 12.66
N ARG A 7 35.88 10.30 12.13
CA ARG A 7 36.69 9.33 12.89
C ARG A 7 37.97 9.89 13.52
N VAL A 8 38.43 11.10 13.15
CA VAL A 8 39.70 11.65 13.67
C VAL A 8 39.52 12.49 14.95
N ALA A 9 38.30 12.97 15.23
CA ALA A 9 38.04 13.90 16.35
C ALA A 9 38.26 13.28 17.75
N ARG A 10 38.21 11.94 17.89
CA ARG A 10 38.40 11.24 19.18
C ARG A 10 39.87 11.15 19.64
N HIS A 11 40.84 11.49 18.78
CA HIS A 11 42.27 11.43 19.10
C HIS A 11 42.94 12.80 19.24
N LEU A 12 42.16 13.88 19.22
CA LEU A 12 42.68 15.23 19.41
C LEU A 12 42.88 15.54 20.91
N PRO A 13 43.95 16.27 21.28
CA PRO A 13 44.18 16.72 22.66
C PRO A 13 42.98 17.50 23.23
N PRO A 14 42.71 17.44 24.55
CA PRO A 14 41.56 18.12 25.17
C PRO A 14 41.48 19.62 24.87
N THR A 15 42.61 20.29 24.72
CA THR A 15 42.72 21.71 24.35
C THR A 15 42.26 21.98 22.92
N ALA A 16 42.54 21.08 21.97
CA ALA A 16 42.08 21.17 20.59
C ALA A 16 40.57 20.83 20.47
N GLN A 17 40.07 19.90 21.28
CA GLN A 17 38.64 19.63 21.37
C GLN A 17 37.85 20.81 21.98
N ALA A 18 38.42 21.50 22.97
CA ALA A 18 37.83 22.71 23.55
C ALA A 18 37.81 23.89 22.55
N GLY A 19 38.84 24.03 21.71
CA GLY A 19 38.86 24.99 20.60
C GLY A 19 37.80 24.70 19.54
N LEU A 20 37.61 23.43 19.17
CA LEU A 20 36.55 22.99 18.25
C LEU A 20 35.14 23.21 18.83
N ARG A 21 34.93 23.00 20.14
CA ARG A 21 33.65 23.29 20.80
C ARG A 21 33.37 24.80 20.84
N ARG A 22 34.36 25.63 21.21
CA ARG A 22 34.22 27.09 21.17
C ARG A 22 33.93 27.63 19.77
N ALA A 23 34.54 27.07 18.73
CA ALA A 23 34.23 27.43 17.34
C ALA A 23 32.81 27.01 16.93
N ARG A 24 32.34 25.84 17.41
CA ARG A 24 30.98 25.35 17.16
C ARG A 24 29.91 26.14 17.91
N ASP A 25 30.24 26.62 19.11
CA ASP A 25 29.35 27.42 19.95
C ASP A 25 29.29 28.88 19.48
N LEU A 26 30.37 29.42 18.90
CA LEU A 26 30.36 30.70 18.18
C LEU A 26 29.50 30.66 16.91
N VAL A 27 29.49 29.52 16.20
CA VAL A 27 28.61 29.30 15.03
C VAL A 27 27.15 29.09 15.44
N ARG A 28 26.89 28.51 16.62
CA ARG A 28 25.52 28.34 17.15
C ARG A 28 24.95 29.59 17.83
N GLY A 29 25.79 30.42 18.43
CA GLY A 29 25.39 31.68 19.08
C GLY A 29 24.97 32.77 18.10
N ALA A 30 25.35 32.66 16.82
CA ALA A 30 24.94 33.59 15.76
C ALA A 30 23.59 33.21 15.10
N ALA A 31 22.96 32.09 15.50
CA ALA A 31 21.75 31.54 14.89
C ALA A 31 20.51 31.61 15.81
N GLY A 32 20.26 32.78 16.40
CA GLY A 32 19.07 33.04 17.22
C GLY A 32 18.34 34.32 16.82
N GLY A 33 17.34 34.21 15.94
CA GLY A 33 16.41 35.29 15.55
C GLY A 33 15.93 35.17 14.09
N PRO A 34 14.63 35.37 13.78
CA PRO A 34 14.00 34.86 12.56
C PRO A 34 14.12 35.82 11.38
N ALA A 35 14.74 35.38 10.29
CA ALA A 35 14.56 35.92 8.95
C ALA A 35 14.97 34.83 7.96
N GLY A 36 14.18 34.68 6.90
CA GLY A 36 14.38 33.65 5.90
C GLY A 36 15.76 33.73 5.25
N ASP A 37 16.36 32.57 5.07
CA ASP A 37 17.35 32.33 4.05
C ASP A 37 17.11 30.92 3.51
N ALA A 38 16.88 30.87 2.20
CA ALA A 38 16.81 29.65 1.41
C ALA A 38 17.99 28.72 1.71
N PRO A 39 17.82 27.39 1.60
CA PRO A 39 18.94 26.48 1.80
C PRO A 39 20.03 26.80 0.77
N ALA A 40 21.21 27.17 1.28
CA ALA A 40 22.40 27.40 0.48
C ALA A 40 22.72 26.16 -0.35
N ALA A 41 22.38 26.21 -1.65
CA ALA A 41 22.74 25.22 -2.64
C ALA A 41 24.28 25.17 -2.76
N THR A 42 24.88 24.10 -2.24
CA THR A 42 26.28 23.78 -2.50
C THR A 42 26.36 22.41 -3.16
N GLY A 43 26.25 22.40 -4.49
CA GLY A 43 26.51 21.21 -5.29
C GLY A 43 26.04 21.35 -6.74
N ASP A 44 26.90 21.85 -7.63
CA ASP A 44 26.76 21.88 -9.11
C ASP A 44 25.44 21.29 -9.66
N ASP A 45 24.53 22.15 -10.14
CA ASP A 45 23.26 21.75 -10.77
C ASP A 45 23.50 20.64 -11.81
N ALA A 46 22.71 19.56 -11.78
CA ALA A 46 22.96 18.40 -12.61
C ALA A 46 22.85 18.74 -14.10
N LEU A 47 21.94 19.66 -14.43
CA LEU A 47 21.83 20.26 -15.75
C LEU A 47 23.11 21.00 -16.16
N VAL A 48 23.58 21.95 -15.35
CA VAL A 48 24.77 22.76 -15.65
C VAL A 48 26.00 21.87 -15.80
N ARG A 49 26.14 20.86 -14.94
CA ARG A 49 27.21 19.87 -15.03
C ARG A 49 27.14 19.07 -16.33
N ALA A 50 25.94 18.64 -16.75
CA ALA A 50 25.75 17.90 -17.99
C ALA A 50 26.12 18.76 -19.22
N LEU A 51 25.70 20.02 -19.25
CA LEU A 51 26.05 20.97 -20.31
C LEU A 51 27.56 21.24 -20.37
N ARG A 52 28.22 21.43 -19.22
CA ARG A 52 29.70 21.56 -19.13
C ARG A 52 30.44 20.32 -19.66
N GLN A 53 29.81 19.15 -19.60
CA GLN A 53 30.36 17.90 -20.13
C GLN A 53 30.02 17.66 -21.61
N GLY A 54 29.35 18.61 -22.29
CA GLY A 54 28.92 18.48 -23.68
C GLY A 54 27.82 17.44 -23.89
N LYS A 55 27.05 17.09 -22.84
CA LYS A 55 25.94 16.14 -22.95
C LYS A 55 24.71 16.82 -23.58
N PRO A 56 23.83 16.06 -24.26
CA PRO A 56 22.58 16.59 -24.79
C PRO A 56 21.72 17.23 -23.70
N LEU A 57 21.00 18.31 -24.02
CA LEU A 57 20.13 19.04 -23.09
C LEU A 57 19.14 18.12 -22.37
N GLY A 58 18.48 17.22 -23.11
CA GLY A 58 17.55 16.24 -22.54
C GLY A 58 18.18 15.34 -21.47
N ALA A 59 19.46 14.99 -21.60
CA ALA A 59 20.15 14.22 -20.57
C ALA A 59 20.40 15.02 -19.28
N GLY A 60 20.65 16.33 -19.41
CA GLY A 60 20.78 17.24 -18.28
C GLY A 60 19.46 17.46 -17.55
N LEU A 61 18.38 17.72 -18.29
CA LEU A 61 17.04 17.93 -17.73
C LEU A 61 16.49 16.70 -17.01
N VAL A 62 16.61 15.50 -17.63
CA VAL A 62 16.21 14.25 -16.97
C VAL A 62 17.02 14.00 -15.71
N ALA A 63 18.33 14.32 -15.72
CA ALA A 63 19.17 14.16 -14.55
C ALA A 63 18.77 15.11 -13.41
N GLU A 64 18.37 16.33 -13.75
CA GLU A 64 17.86 17.35 -12.81
C GLU A 64 16.54 16.89 -12.19
N VAL A 65 15.53 16.56 -13.01
CA VAL A 65 14.23 16.05 -12.53
C VAL A 65 14.38 14.84 -11.63
N ARG A 66 15.20 13.85 -12.02
CA ARG A 66 15.48 12.69 -11.17
C ARG A 66 16.29 13.05 -9.91
N GLY A 67 17.09 14.12 -9.95
CA GLY A 67 17.81 14.68 -8.81
C GLY A 67 16.85 15.25 -7.77
N LEU A 68 15.92 16.09 -8.21
CA LEU A 68 14.86 16.69 -7.40
C LEU A 68 13.98 15.61 -6.74
N LEU A 69 13.50 14.64 -7.54
CA LEU A 69 12.72 13.50 -7.02
C LEU A 69 13.48 12.68 -5.97
N ARG A 70 14.80 12.48 -6.13
CA ARG A 70 15.64 11.79 -5.12
C ARG A 70 15.85 12.62 -3.87
N ALA A 71 15.88 13.95 -3.99
CA ALA A 71 15.96 14.87 -2.86
C ALA A 71 14.62 15.05 -2.12
N GLY A 72 13.52 14.50 -2.68
CA GLY A 72 12.18 14.68 -2.14
C GLY A 72 11.50 15.99 -2.60
N ASP A 73 12.18 16.80 -3.41
CA ASP A 73 11.64 18.03 -3.99
C ASP A 73 10.77 17.69 -5.21
N THR A 74 9.55 17.24 -4.91
CA THR A 74 8.59 16.85 -5.95
C THR A 74 8.01 18.07 -6.65
N ASP A 75 7.84 19.18 -5.92
CA ASP A 75 7.25 20.41 -6.45
C ASP A 75 8.19 21.08 -7.45
N GLY A 76 9.49 21.14 -7.15
CA GLY A 76 10.50 21.59 -8.10
C GLY A 76 10.53 20.73 -9.36
N ALA A 77 10.42 19.41 -9.22
CA ALA A 77 10.39 18.49 -10.36
C ALA A 77 9.15 18.68 -11.25
N VAL A 78 7.97 18.85 -10.63
CA VAL A 78 6.72 19.19 -11.32
C VAL A 78 6.86 20.51 -12.07
N SER A 79 7.43 21.52 -11.42
CA SER A 79 7.52 22.88 -11.96
C SER A 79 8.46 22.96 -13.16
N VAL A 80 9.63 22.29 -13.09
CA VAL A 80 10.55 22.16 -14.22
C VAL A 80 9.86 21.45 -15.40
N ALA A 81 9.17 20.34 -15.14
CA ALA A 81 8.48 19.59 -16.19
C ALA A 81 7.35 20.40 -16.85
N ALA A 82 6.55 21.11 -16.05
CA ALA A 82 5.46 21.97 -16.50
C ALA A 82 5.96 23.17 -17.31
N ALA A 83 7.06 23.80 -16.90
CA ALA A 83 7.68 24.89 -17.63
C ALA A 83 8.20 24.43 -19.01
N LEU A 84 8.78 23.22 -19.10
CA LEU A 84 9.21 22.64 -20.37
C LEU A 84 8.05 22.29 -21.29
N ARG A 85 6.91 21.82 -20.74
CA ARG A 85 5.69 21.53 -21.51
C ARG A 85 5.13 22.77 -22.20
N ARG A 86 5.26 23.94 -21.58
CA ARG A 86 4.77 25.22 -22.10
C ARG A 86 5.55 25.71 -23.34
N ASP A 87 6.86 25.45 -23.40
CA ASP A 87 7.71 25.93 -24.49
C ASP A 87 7.62 24.99 -25.71
N PRO A 88 7.11 25.44 -26.88
CA PRO A 88 7.00 24.60 -28.06
C PRO A 88 8.32 23.98 -28.52
N SER A 89 9.46 24.62 -28.21
CA SER A 89 10.78 24.10 -28.56
C SER A 89 11.27 22.97 -27.64
N ALA A 90 10.66 22.83 -26.45
CA ALA A 90 11.01 21.85 -25.44
C ALA A 90 9.87 20.86 -25.13
N GLU A 91 8.74 20.95 -25.83
CA GLU A 91 7.50 20.25 -25.52
C GLU A 91 7.67 18.74 -25.31
N VAL A 92 8.39 18.07 -26.23
CA VAL A 92 8.66 16.61 -26.14
C VAL A 92 9.49 16.25 -24.90
N LEU A 93 10.43 17.11 -24.50
CA LEU A 93 11.19 16.93 -23.25
C LEU A 93 10.34 17.23 -22.02
N GLY A 94 9.39 18.16 -22.14
CA GLY A 94 8.35 18.40 -21.15
C GLY A 94 7.49 17.17 -20.92
N HIS A 95 7.02 16.50 -21.98
CA HIS A 95 6.27 15.24 -21.91
C HIS A 95 7.09 14.14 -21.22
N LEU A 96 8.35 13.96 -21.64
CA LEU A 96 9.27 13.01 -21.02
C LEU A 96 9.45 13.25 -19.52
N CYS A 97 9.68 14.51 -19.11
CA CYS A 97 9.88 14.85 -17.71
C CYS A 97 8.59 14.71 -16.90
N SER A 98 7.45 15.16 -17.44
CA SER A 98 6.13 15.05 -16.80
C SER A 98 5.75 13.59 -16.59
N GLY A 99 5.99 12.73 -17.58
CA GLY A 99 5.81 11.29 -17.49
C GLY A 99 6.66 10.61 -16.40
N ILE A 100 7.93 11.02 -16.28
CA ILE A 100 8.82 10.53 -15.21
C ILE A 100 8.31 10.96 -13.83
N VAL A 101 7.92 12.23 -13.68
CA VAL A 101 7.38 12.77 -12.42
C VAL A 101 6.06 12.07 -12.04
N ALA A 102 5.14 11.93 -12.99
CA ALA A 102 3.87 11.25 -12.78
C ALA A 102 4.06 9.78 -12.37
N SER A 103 4.94 9.04 -13.05
CA SER A 103 5.23 7.64 -12.69
C SER A 103 5.92 7.51 -11.32
N ALA A 104 6.80 8.45 -10.97
CA ALA A 104 7.43 8.49 -9.64
C ALA A 104 6.43 8.73 -8.51
N ARG A 105 5.37 9.50 -8.80
CA ARG A 105 4.27 9.81 -7.87
C ARG A 105 3.13 8.78 -7.91
N GLY A 106 3.17 7.82 -8.83
CA GLY A 106 2.19 6.73 -8.95
C GLY A 106 0.96 7.07 -9.79
N PHE A 107 0.98 8.17 -10.55
CA PHE A 107 -0.12 8.57 -11.43
C PHE A 107 0.05 7.94 -12.82
N GLU A 108 -0.16 6.63 -12.94
CA GLU A 108 0.13 5.89 -14.19
C GLU A 108 -0.66 6.38 -15.40
N ARG A 109 -1.93 6.80 -15.22
CA ARG A 109 -2.74 7.36 -16.32
C ARG A 109 -2.13 8.64 -16.88
N LEU A 110 -1.69 9.55 -16.00
CA LEU A 110 -0.98 10.78 -16.39
C LEU A 110 0.39 10.44 -16.97
N ALA A 111 1.10 9.48 -16.38
CA ALA A 111 2.39 9.03 -16.90
C ALA A 111 2.26 8.50 -18.33
N TRP A 112 1.22 7.72 -18.61
CA TRP A 112 0.95 7.22 -19.96
C TRP A 112 0.56 8.34 -20.93
N SER A 113 -0.36 9.24 -20.54
CA SER A 113 -0.77 10.34 -21.43
C SER A 113 0.41 11.23 -21.83
N GLU A 114 1.38 11.40 -20.94
CA GLU A 114 2.61 12.15 -21.23
C GLU A 114 3.62 11.33 -22.04
N LEU A 115 3.90 10.08 -21.64
CA LEU A 115 4.92 9.25 -22.28
C LEU A 115 4.49 8.71 -23.65
N ALA A 116 3.20 8.60 -23.93
CA ALA A 116 2.66 8.23 -25.24
C ALA A 116 3.03 9.24 -26.33
N GLU A 117 3.28 10.50 -25.97
CA GLU A 117 3.73 11.56 -26.89
C GLU A 117 5.25 11.58 -27.08
N VAL A 118 6.00 10.74 -26.35
CA VAL A 118 7.46 10.69 -26.41
C VAL A 118 7.92 9.69 -27.49
N PRO A 119 8.79 10.11 -28.43
CA PRO A 119 9.36 9.21 -29.45
C PRO A 119 10.19 8.06 -28.86
N LEU A 120 10.24 6.95 -29.60
CA LEU A 120 10.96 5.72 -29.23
C LEU A 120 12.41 5.96 -28.81
N GLU A 121 13.14 6.78 -29.55
CA GLU A 121 14.53 7.13 -29.25
C GLU A 121 14.70 7.77 -27.85
N LEU A 122 13.76 8.63 -27.44
CA LEU A 122 13.87 9.37 -26.19
C LEU A 122 13.43 8.54 -24.99
N TRP A 123 12.27 7.87 -25.06
CA TRP A 123 11.82 7.07 -23.92
C TRP A 123 12.73 5.87 -23.71
N SER A 124 13.20 5.19 -24.77
CA SER A 124 14.12 4.05 -24.65
C SER A 124 15.47 4.45 -24.06
N ARG A 125 15.82 5.73 -24.16
CA ARG A 125 17.05 6.28 -23.59
C ARG A 125 16.89 6.79 -22.16
N PHE A 126 15.73 7.31 -21.78
CA PHE A 126 15.59 8.08 -20.54
C PHE A 126 14.48 7.61 -19.60
N ALA A 127 13.51 6.84 -20.10
CA ALA A 127 12.28 6.48 -19.38
C ALA A 127 11.77 5.04 -19.69
N VAL A 128 12.66 4.08 -19.99
CA VAL A 128 12.28 2.67 -20.30
C VAL A 128 11.33 2.11 -19.25
N ARG A 129 11.72 2.22 -17.98
CA ARG A 129 10.94 1.68 -16.87
C ARG A 129 9.57 2.33 -16.77
N GLU A 130 9.50 3.66 -16.85
CA GLU A 130 8.26 4.42 -16.73
C GLU A 130 7.33 4.17 -17.92
N TYR A 131 7.87 4.15 -19.14
CA TYR A 131 7.13 3.87 -20.38
C TYR A 131 6.49 2.48 -20.35
N LEU A 132 7.27 1.45 -20.01
CA LEU A 132 6.75 0.08 -19.92
C LEU A 132 5.76 -0.10 -18.77
N LYS A 133 5.98 0.55 -17.62
CA LYS A 133 5.08 0.47 -16.47
C LYS A 133 3.68 0.98 -16.81
N ALA A 134 3.61 2.19 -17.36
CA ALA A 134 2.34 2.82 -17.66
C ALA A 134 1.72 2.24 -18.95
N GLY A 135 2.54 2.02 -19.98
CA GLY A 135 2.07 1.56 -21.29
C GLY A 135 1.55 0.13 -21.31
N LEU A 136 2.19 -0.83 -20.64
CA LEU A 136 1.67 -2.21 -20.60
C LEU A 136 0.31 -2.33 -19.90
N VAL A 137 -0.07 -1.33 -19.08
CA VAL A 137 -1.38 -1.29 -18.42
C VAL A 137 -2.42 -0.61 -19.32
N HIS A 138 -2.05 0.43 -20.06
CA HIS A 138 -3.00 1.29 -20.78
C HIS A 138 -3.07 1.05 -22.30
N ASP A 139 -2.01 0.57 -22.92
CA ASP A 139 -1.90 0.31 -24.37
C ASP A 139 -0.81 -0.75 -24.64
N PRO A 140 -1.04 -2.01 -24.22
CA PRO A 140 -0.04 -3.07 -24.33
C PRO A 140 0.37 -3.35 -25.78
N ASP A 141 -0.57 -3.30 -26.73
CA ASP A 141 -0.30 -3.58 -28.15
C ASP A 141 0.73 -2.61 -28.72
N ARG A 142 0.55 -1.30 -28.49
CA ARG A 142 1.51 -0.27 -28.93
C ARG A 142 2.88 -0.50 -28.30
N VAL A 143 2.92 -0.80 -27.00
CA VAL A 143 4.18 -0.99 -26.27
C VAL A 143 4.92 -2.24 -26.77
N LEU A 144 4.23 -3.36 -26.93
CA LEU A 144 4.83 -4.60 -27.42
C LEU A 144 5.32 -4.45 -28.86
N ALA A 145 4.59 -3.73 -29.73
CA ALA A 145 5.06 -3.41 -31.07
C ALA A 145 6.35 -2.57 -31.05
N GLN A 146 6.43 -1.53 -30.21
CA GLN A 146 7.63 -0.71 -30.09
C GLN A 146 8.82 -1.46 -29.50
N VAL A 147 8.59 -2.39 -28.55
CA VAL A 147 9.65 -3.25 -28.03
C VAL A 147 10.21 -4.15 -29.13
N ARG A 148 9.36 -4.75 -29.97
CA ARG A 148 9.82 -5.54 -31.13
C ARG A 148 10.62 -4.69 -32.11
N THR A 149 10.20 -3.45 -32.37
CA THR A 149 10.98 -2.50 -33.19
C THR A 149 12.37 -2.24 -32.58
N LEU A 150 12.43 -2.00 -31.26
CA LEU A 150 13.68 -1.78 -30.54
C LEU A 150 14.61 -3.00 -30.59
N MET A 151 14.04 -4.22 -30.55
CA MET A 151 14.80 -5.47 -30.65
C MET A 151 15.33 -5.73 -32.07
N ALA A 152 14.57 -5.34 -33.09
CA ALA A 152 14.94 -5.51 -34.49
C ALA A 152 16.10 -4.60 -34.91
N ASP A 153 16.15 -3.37 -34.39
CA ASP A 153 17.25 -2.41 -34.59
C ASP A 153 17.72 -1.82 -33.25
N PRO A 154 18.52 -2.56 -32.44
CA PRO A 154 18.95 -2.12 -31.12
C PRO A 154 19.83 -0.86 -31.15
N PRO A 155 19.36 0.28 -30.63
CA PRO A 155 20.17 1.49 -30.63
C PRO A 155 21.30 1.41 -29.60
N ALA A 156 22.41 2.10 -29.85
CA ALA A 156 23.65 1.97 -29.07
C ALA A 156 23.50 2.31 -27.56
N HIS A 157 22.51 3.14 -27.19
CA HIS A 157 22.23 3.47 -25.79
C HIS A 157 21.49 2.36 -25.03
N MET A 158 20.96 1.35 -25.70
CA MET A 158 20.36 0.19 -25.04
C MET A 158 21.44 -0.71 -24.47
N THR A 159 21.81 -0.41 -23.23
CA THR A 159 22.80 -1.19 -22.47
C THR A 159 22.18 -2.51 -21.99
N PRO A 160 22.99 -3.53 -21.65
CA PRO A 160 22.51 -4.75 -21.02
C PRO A 160 21.58 -4.50 -19.82
N ALA A 161 21.91 -3.51 -18.97
CA ALA A 161 21.06 -3.14 -17.84
C ALA A 161 19.66 -2.66 -18.26
N ARG A 162 19.54 -1.89 -19.34
CA ARG A 162 18.25 -1.42 -19.87
C ARG A 162 17.46 -2.56 -20.49
N TRP A 163 18.12 -3.46 -21.21
CA TRP A 163 17.45 -4.64 -21.74
C TRP A 163 16.93 -5.55 -20.62
N MET A 164 17.66 -5.68 -19.52
CA MET A 164 17.14 -6.37 -18.33
C MET A 164 15.90 -5.69 -17.75
N GLU A 165 15.83 -4.35 -17.73
CA GLU A 165 14.62 -3.63 -17.30
C GLU A 165 13.41 -3.94 -18.19
N VAL A 166 13.62 -4.04 -19.52
CA VAL A 166 12.56 -4.45 -20.45
C VAL A 166 12.11 -5.89 -20.15
N LEU A 167 13.08 -6.80 -20.01
CA LEU A 167 12.85 -8.22 -19.79
C LEU A 167 12.05 -8.49 -18.50
N GLU A 168 12.44 -7.87 -17.39
CA GLU A 168 11.73 -8.01 -16.11
C GLU A 168 10.25 -7.58 -16.23
N ARG A 169 9.96 -6.54 -17.01
CA ARG A 169 8.57 -6.05 -17.19
C ARG A 169 7.73 -6.94 -18.07
N LEU A 170 8.29 -7.43 -19.18
CA LEU A 170 7.61 -8.39 -20.05
C LEU A 170 7.34 -9.71 -19.32
N PHE A 171 8.30 -10.19 -18.51
CA PHE A 171 8.11 -11.37 -17.67
C PHE A 171 6.96 -11.16 -16.68
N GLY A 172 6.94 -10.02 -16.00
CA GLY A 172 5.86 -9.66 -15.09
C GLY A 172 4.49 -9.62 -15.77
N HIS A 173 4.41 -9.13 -17.02
CA HIS A 173 3.19 -9.09 -17.81
C HIS A 173 2.75 -10.46 -18.33
N GLY A 174 3.69 -11.40 -18.52
CA GLY A 174 3.42 -12.76 -18.98
C GLY A 174 3.80 -13.05 -20.43
N GLU A 175 4.55 -12.16 -21.09
CA GLU A 175 4.98 -12.29 -22.49
C GLU A 175 6.16 -13.25 -22.66
N MET A 176 5.96 -14.53 -22.32
CA MET A 176 7.05 -15.49 -22.17
C MET A 176 7.84 -15.78 -23.45
N ASP A 177 7.18 -15.78 -24.60
CA ASP A 177 7.87 -15.99 -25.88
C ASP A 177 8.80 -14.82 -26.21
N LEU A 178 8.31 -13.58 -26.05
CA LEU A 178 9.11 -12.38 -26.24
C LEU A 178 10.23 -12.27 -25.20
N VAL A 179 10.02 -12.75 -23.96
CA VAL A 179 11.08 -12.84 -22.94
C VAL A 179 12.22 -13.76 -23.39
N ARG A 180 11.91 -14.91 -23.98
CA ARG A 180 12.94 -15.85 -24.48
C ARG A 180 13.72 -15.26 -25.65
N GLU A 181 13.02 -14.60 -26.58
CA GLU A 181 13.67 -13.86 -27.67
C GLU A 181 14.57 -12.74 -27.13
N LEU A 182 14.07 -11.96 -26.18
CA LEU A 182 14.78 -10.83 -25.59
C LEU A 182 16.02 -11.26 -24.78
N LEU A 183 16.01 -12.44 -24.14
CA LEU A 183 17.22 -12.98 -23.51
C LEU A 183 18.37 -13.15 -24.51
N THR A 184 18.07 -13.57 -25.75
CA THR A 184 19.07 -13.67 -26.81
C THR A 184 19.64 -12.29 -27.16
N THR A 185 18.81 -11.26 -27.20
CA THR A 185 19.24 -9.86 -27.39
C THR A 185 20.10 -9.37 -26.23
N VAL A 186 19.75 -9.70 -24.98
CA VAL A 186 20.55 -9.39 -23.79
C VAL A 186 21.93 -10.04 -23.88
N ASP A 187 21.99 -11.32 -24.22
CA ASP A 187 23.25 -12.06 -24.32
C ASP A 187 24.16 -11.49 -25.42
N ALA A 188 23.59 -11.16 -26.59
CA ALA A 188 24.33 -10.46 -27.65
C ALA A 188 24.86 -9.09 -27.19
N ALA A 189 24.03 -8.32 -26.46
CA ALA A 189 24.43 -7.01 -25.91
C ALA A 189 25.53 -7.12 -24.83
N ILE A 190 25.56 -8.22 -24.06
CA ILE A 190 26.63 -8.53 -23.10
C ILE A 190 27.91 -8.91 -23.85
N ALA A 191 27.82 -9.83 -24.82
CA ALA A 191 28.96 -10.31 -25.60
C ALA A 191 29.66 -9.19 -26.38
N GLY A 192 28.90 -8.20 -26.86
CA GLY A 192 29.43 -7.02 -27.54
C GLY A 192 30.19 -6.02 -26.65
N ARG A 193 30.32 -6.27 -25.34
CA ARG A 193 30.96 -5.34 -24.39
C ARG A 193 32.18 -5.96 -23.71
N ARG A 194 33.26 -5.17 -23.62
CA ARG A 194 34.49 -5.55 -22.91
C ARG A 194 34.31 -5.67 -21.39
N ARG A 195 33.38 -4.90 -20.80
CA ARG A 195 33.08 -4.91 -19.37
C ARG A 195 31.59 -4.71 -19.16
N VAL A 196 31.02 -5.55 -18.29
CA VAL A 196 29.62 -5.51 -17.87
C VAL A 196 29.59 -5.48 -16.34
N ASP A 197 28.54 -4.89 -15.77
CA ASP A 197 28.32 -4.85 -14.32
C ASP A 197 27.95 -6.25 -13.80
N ASP A 198 28.55 -6.66 -12.69
CA ASP A 198 28.30 -7.97 -12.08
C ASP A 198 26.82 -8.15 -11.68
N ASP A 199 26.11 -7.10 -11.27
CA ASP A 199 24.67 -7.19 -10.96
C ASP A 199 23.85 -7.55 -12.20
N VAL A 200 24.25 -7.08 -13.39
CA VAL A 200 23.59 -7.43 -14.65
C VAL A 200 23.84 -8.90 -15.00
N LEU A 201 25.08 -9.38 -14.84
CA LEU A 201 25.41 -10.78 -15.09
C LEU A 201 24.64 -11.70 -14.15
N VAL A 202 24.63 -11.40 -12.85
CA VAL A 202 23.88 -12.15 -11.83
C VAL A 202 22.38 -12.16 -12.15
N LYS A 203 21.80 -11.03 -12.55
CA LYS A 203 20.39 -10.97 -12.96
C LYS A 203 20.10 -11.77 -14.22
N ARG A 204 20.99 -11.71 -15.22
CA ARG A 204 20.84 -12.49 -16.46
C ARG A 204 20.86 -13.99 -16.16
N ASP A 205 21.86 -14.46 -15.42
CA ASP A 205 21.99 -15.86 -15.03
C ASP A 205 20.78 -16.33 -14.19
N TRP A 206 20.30 -15.46 -13.29
CA TRP A 206 19.09 -15.73 -12.51
C TRP A 206 17.86 -15.91 -13.41
N MET A 207 17.62 -14.97 -14.33
CA MET A 207 16.46 -14.98 -15.22
C MET A 207 16.48 -16.11 -16.23
N GLN A 208 17.66 -16.53 -16.69
CA GLN A 208 17.81 -17.60 -17.66
C GLN A 208 17.20 -18.92 -17.15
N ARG A 209 17.35 -19.24 -15.85
CA ARG A 209 16.74 -20.42 -15.21
C ARG A 209 15.21 -20.39 -15.20
N TRP A 210 14.62 -19.19 -15.21
CA TRP A 210 13.16 -19.00 -15.15
C TRP A 210 12.54 -18.92 -16.54
N ALA A 211 13.19 -18.26 -17.48
CA ALA A 211 12.69 -18.16 -18.86
C ALA A 211 12.70 -19.49 -19.62
N SER A 212 13.54 -20.44 -19.20
CA SER A 212 13.52 -21.82 -19.73
C SER A 212 12.34 -22.65 -19.24
N ARG A 213 11.63 -22.21 -18.18
CA ARG A 213 10.46 -22.91 -17.65
C ARG A 213 9.22 -22.49 -18.42
N THR A 214 8.28 -23.42 -18.56
CA THR A 214 6.96 -23.15 -19.14
C THR A 214 5.97 -23.03 -17.99
N PRO A 215 5.27 -21.88 -17.83
CA PRO A 215 4.21 -21.75 -16.85
C PRO A 215 3.12 -22.82 -17.04
N ASP A 216 2.62 -23.37 -15.93
CA ASP A 216 1.61 -24.41 -15.86
C ASP A 216 1.92 -25.65 -16.70
N SER A 217 3.21 -26.00 -16.79
CA SER A 217 3.66 -27.20 -17.52
C SER A 217 3.05 -28.47 -16.91
N PRO A 218 2.42 -29.35 -17.71
CA PRO A 218 1.86 -30.61 -17.23
C PRO A 218 2.93 -31.67 -16.94
N ASP A 219 4.20 -31.39 -17.23
CA ASP A 219 5.30 -32.37 -17.32
C ASP A 219 5.91 -32.80 -15.96
N GLY A 220 5.16 -32.67 -14.86
CA GLY A 220 5.62 -33.08 -13.53
C GLY A 220 5.98 -34.57 -13.47
N THR A 221 7.24 -34.88 -13.16
CA THR A 221 7.72 -36.28 -13.10
C THR A 221 6.99 -37.07 -12.03
N ARG A 222 6.22 -38.11 -12.42
CA ARG A 222 5.56 -39.04 -11.50
C ARG A 222 6.51 -40.19 -11.16
N LEU A 223 6.80 -40.37 -9.87
CA LEU A 223 7.49 -41.55 -9.36
C LEU A 223 6.49 -42.60 -8.89
N ASP A 224 6.96 -43.83 -8.74
CA ASP A 224 6.23 -44.94 -8.13
C ASP A 224 6.05 -44.65 -6.63
N ALA A 225 4.92 -44.07 -6.28
CA ALA A 225 4.57 -43.60 -4.95
C ALA A 225 3.03 -43.61 -4.79
N ASP A 226 2.58 -43.92 -3.57
CA ASP A 226 1.17 -43.90 -3.18
C ASP A 226 0.63 -42.47 -3.12
N VAL A 227 1.46 -41.54 -2.61
CA VAL A 227 1.08 -40.14 -2.37
C VAL A 227 2.16 -39.19 -2.88
N ARG A 228 1.77 -38.00 -3.34
CA ARG A 228 2.66 -36.91 -3.73
C ARG A 228 2.47 -35.73 -2.79
N PHE A 229 3.57 -35.20 -2.26
CA PHE A 229 3.53 -34.15 -1.26
C PHE A 229 4.56 -33.06 -1.57
N ALA A 230 4.08 -31.87 -1.89
CA ALA A 230 4.90 -30.71 -2.16
C ALA A 230 5.31 -29.96 -0.88
N ILE A 231 6.57 -29.56 -0.83
CA ILE A 231 7.22 -28.82 0.25
C ILE A 231 7.42 -27.38 -0.24
N VAL A 232 7.00 -26.41 0.57
CA VAL A 232 7.07 -24.99 0.18
C VAL A 232 8.51 -24.47 0.23
N ASP A 233 8.99 -23.96 -0.91
CA ASP A 233 10.21 -23.18 -1.10
C ASP A 233 9.85 -21.72 -1.47
N TYR A 234 10.86 -20.86 -1.54
CA TYR A 234 10.73 -19.40 -1.62
C TYR A 234 11.63 -18.77 -2.70
N ASP A 235 12.00 -19.53 -3.75
CA ASP A 235 12.64 -18.95 -4.93
C ASP A 235 11.61 -18.10 -5.71
N HIS A 236 12.09 -17.19 -6.56
CA HIS A 236 11.24 -16.26 -7.29
C HIS A 236 11.96 -15.69 -8.53
N PRO A 237 11.27 -15.48 -9.67
CA PRO A 237 11.86 -14.92 -10.89
C PRO A 237 12.61 -13.60 -10.66
N GLY A 238 11.97 -12.65 -9.97
CA GLY A 238 12.67 -11.48 -9.44
C GLY A 238 13.55 -11.84 -8.23
N ARG A 239 14.88 -11.93 -8.42
CA ARG A 239 15.87 -12.22 -7.34
C ARG A 239 15.62 -11.46 -6.04
N ARG A 240 15.29 -10.17 -6.12
CA ARG A 240 15.06 -9.32 -4.93
C ARG A 240 13.80 -9.70 -4.14
N ARG A 241 12.88 -10.45 -4.76
CA ARG A 241 11.65 -10.97 -4.16
C ARG A 241 11.80 -12.41 -3.66
N ALA A 242 12.78 -13.16 -4.14
CA ALA A 242 13.16 -14.44 -3.54
C ALA A 242 13.53 -14.21 -2.06
N SER A 243 13.17 -15.15 -1.20
CA SER A 243 13.28 -14.93 0.24
C SER A 243 14.73 -14.76 0.66
N ALA A 244 15.00 -13.68 1.40
CA ALA A 244 16.23 -13.51 2.17
C ALA A 244 16.02 -13.82 3.65
N ASN A 245 14.83 -14.30 4.03
CA ASN A 245 14.42 -14.46 5.42
C ASN A 245 14.45 -15.93 5.83
N ILE A 246 15.36 -16.29 6.74
CA ILE A 246 15.44 -17.67 7.24
C ILE A 246 14.16 -18.07 8.01
N GLY A 247 13.40 -17.11 8.55
CA GLY A 247 12.10 -17.35 9.17
C GLY A 247 11.02 -17.87 8.21
N ASP A 248 11.24 -17.82 6.90
CA ASP A 248 10.38 -18.51 5.94
C ASP A 248 10.62 -20.03 6.00
N HIS A 249 11.88 -20.47 6.02
CA HIS A 249 12.26 -21.88 6.16
C HIS A 249 11.87 -22.46 7.53
N VAL A 250 11.82 -21.65 8.58
CA VAL A 250 11.25 -22.05 9.89
C VAL A 250 9.76 -22.42 9.76
N GLN A 251 9.00 -21.75 8.89
CA GLN A 251 7.60 -22.14 8.63
C GLN A 251 7.53 -23.46 7.86
N THR A 252 8.37 -23.66 6.84
CA THR A 252 8.48 -24.95 6.13
C THR A 252 8.89 -26.09 7.07
N LEU A 253 9.76 -25.82 8.04
CA LEU A 253 10.15 -26.80 9.05
C LEU A 253 8.97 -27.23 9.94
N ALA A 254 8.15 -26.27 10.38
CA ALA A 254 6.92 -26.57 11.13
C ALA A 254 5.92 -27.38 10.28
N SER A 255 5.78 -27.04 9.00
CA SER A 255 4.95 -27.80 8.05
C SER A 255 5.42 -29.24 7.89
N LEU A 256 6.72 -29.47 7.70
CA LEU A 256 7.28 -30.81 7.55
C LEU A 256 7.06 -31.67 8.80
N GLY A 257 7.05 -31.06 9.99
CA GLY A 257 6.71 -31.75 11.23
C GLY A 257 5.34 -32.42 11.23
N HIS A 258 4.38 -31.94 10.44
CA HIS A 258 3.08 -32.59 10.28
C HIS A 258 3.08 -33.77 9.31
N LEU A 259 4.12 -33.94 8.48
CA LEU A 259 4.33 -35.09 7.62
C LEU A 259 5.20 -36.14 8.31
N VAL A 260 6.39 -35.75 8.78
CA VAL A 260 7.40 -36.69 9.28
C VAL A 260 7.07 -37.30 10.64
N ARG A 261 6.05 -36.78 11.34
CA ARG A 261 5.56 -37.37 12.59
C ARG A 261 4.71 -38.62 12.40
N HIS A 262 4.29 -38.93 11.17
CA HIS A 262 3.64 -40.19 10.83
C HIS A 262 4.68 -41.29 10.69
N GLU A 263 4.47 -42.41 11.38
CA GLU A 263 5.36 -43.58 11.31
C GLU A 263 5.15 -44.37 10.01
N ASP A 264 6.12 -45.22 9.66
CA ASP A 264 6.10 -46.17 8.53
C ASP A 264 5.98 -45.56 7.12
N LEU A 265 6.54 -44.36 6.92
CA LEU A 265 6.65 -43.74 5.59
C LEU A 265 7.96 -44.10 4.87
N GLU A 266 7.86 -44.37 3.57
CA GLU A 266 9.00 -44.49 2.65
C GLU A 266 9.02 -43.26 1.73
N PHE A 267 10.12 -42.51 1.69
CA PHE A 267 10.21 -41.30 0.85
C PHE A 267 10.95 -41.56 -0.47
N VAL A 268 10.43 -41.00 -1.56
CA VAL A 268 11.08 -40.96 -2.87
C VAL A 268 11.08 -39.54 -3.42
N GLY A 269 12.08 -39.21 -4.24
CA GLY A 269 12.24 -37.87 -4.79
C GLY A 269 13.72 -37.51 -4.97
N PRO A 270 14.05 -36.22 -5.10
CA PRO A 270 15.44 -35.77 -5.07
C PRO A 270 16.16 -36.24 -3.80
N GLU A 271 17.36 -36.80 -3.95
CA GLU A 271 18.13 -37.42 -2.86
C GLU A 271 18.29 -36.50 -1.65
N GLU A 272 18.67 -35.23 -1.86
CA GLU A 272 18.84 -34.26 -0.78
C GLU A 272 17.53 -33.97 -0.01
N LEU A 273 16.37 -34.07 -0.67
CA LEU A 273 15.08 -33.88 -0.01
C LEU A 273 14.68 -35.11 0.80
N VAL A 274 14.92 -36.31 0.26
CA VAL A 274 14.69 -37.58 0.97
C VAL A 274 15.56 -37.63 2.24
N ASP A 275 16.82 -37.24 2.13
CA ASP A 275 17.74 -37.16 3.27
C ASP A 275 17.25 -36.15 4.32
N LEU A 276 16.79 -34.98 3.89
CA LEU A 276 16.24 -33.96 4.79
C LEU A 276 15.04 -34.49 5.56
N VAL A 277 14.02 -35.04 4.89
CA VAL A 277 12.80 -35.50 5.57
C VAL A 277 13.08 -36.70 6.48
N THR A 278 14.00 -37.59 6.10
CA THR A 278 14.43 -38.72 6.92
C THR A 278 15.11 -38.24 8.21
N GLN A 279 16.05 -37.29 8.11
CA GLN A 279 16.70 -36.70 9.29
C GLN A 279 15.71 -35.94 10.18
N LEU A 280 14.68 -35.30 9.62
CA LEU A 280 13.64 -34.66 10.40
C LEU A 280 12.72 -35.67 11.10
N ALA A 281 12.44 -36.83 10.49
CA ALA A 281 11.68 -37.91 11.12
C ALA A 281 12.37 -38.44 12.38
N ASP A 282 13.70 -38.58 12.36
CA ASP A 282 14.50 -39.00 13.53
C ASP A 282 14.42 -38.00 14.70
N ARG A 283 14.10 -36.74 14.40
CA ARG A 283 13.97 -35.66 15.39
C ARG A 283 12.56 -35.54 15.98
N VAL A 284 11.60 -36.34 15.52
CA VAL A 284 10.23 -36.27 16.02
C VAL A 284 10.17 -36.74 17.46
N ARG A 285 9.55 -35.93 18.32
CA ARG A 285 9.35 -36.27 19.72
C ARG A 285 8.51 -37.54 19.87
N PRO A 286 8.84 -38.47 20.78
CA PRO A 286 8.08 -39.70 20.97
C PRO A 286 6.58 -39.45 21.19
N GLU A 287 6.22 -38.44 21.98
CA GLU A 287 4.83 -38.07 22.28
C GLU A 287 4.09 -37.37 21.12
N ARG A 288 4.80 -37.00 20.05
CA ARG A 288 4.23 -36.40 18.83
C ARG A 288 4.12 -37.37 17.67
N ARG A 289 4.66 -38.59 17.80
CA ARG A 289 4.56 -39.63 16.77
C ARG A 289 3.13 -40.09 16.61
N LEU A 290 2.74 -40.33 15.37
CA LEU A 290 1.42 -40.80 14.99
C LEU A 290 1.55 -42.16 14.31
N PRO A 291 0.84 -43.19 14.81
CA PRO A 291 0.76 -44.46 14.08
C PRO A 291 0.08 -44.20 12.73
N GLY A 292 0.66 -44.73 11.65
CA GLY A 292 0.31 -44.33 10.30
C GLY A 292 -0.09 -45.48 9.37
N ALA A 293 -0.68 -45.11 8.23
CA ALA A 293 -0.78 -45.98 7.08
C ALA A 293 0.62 -46.08 6.44
N ARG A 294 1.09 -47.31 6.22
CA ARG A 294 2.34 -47.53 5.48
C ARG A 294 2.17 -47.00 4.06
N ALA A 295 2.92 -45.96 3.72
CA ALA A 295 2.79 -45.29 2.42
C ALA A 295 4.16 -44.87 1.88
N ARG A 296 4.30 -44.95 0.56
CA ARG A 296 5.41 -44.42 -0.20
C ARG A 296 5.06 -43.02 -0.68
N VAL A 297 5.82 -42.02 -0.24
CA VAL A 297 5.53 -40.60 -0.46
C VAL A 297 6.58 -39.98 -1.39
N GLN A 298 6.14 -39.52 -2.55
CA GLN A 298 6.94 -38.69 -3.44
C GLN A 298 7.00 -37.26 -2.89
N VAL A 299 8.19 -36.78 -2.55
CA VAL A 299 8.43 -35.40 -2.11
C VAL A 299 9.07 -34.56 -3.21
N LEU A 300 8.65 -33.30 -3.29
CA LEU A 300 9.16 -32.29 -4.23
C LEU A 300 9.06 -30.89 -3.62
N THR A 301 9.77 -29.91 -4.16
CA THR A 301 9.62 -28.50 -3.77
C THR A 301 8.73 -27.72 -4.73
N VAL A 302 8.01 -26.73 -4.21
CA VAL A 302 7.24 -25.75 -4.99
C VAL A 302 7.44 -24.34 -4.46
N ASP A 303 7.61 -23.38 -5.37
CA ASP A 303 7.89 -22.00 -5.03
C ASP A 303 6.60 -21.25 -4.69
N ARG A 304 6.47 -20.78 -3.46
CA ARG A 304 5.24 -20.18 -2.91
C ARG A 304 4.60 -19.13 -3.83
N ASP A 305 5.41 -18.21 -4.35
CA ASP A 305 4.96 -17.05 -5.14
C ASP A 305 5.15 -17.23 -6.65
N ALA A 306 5.59 -18.41 -7.10
CA ALA A 306 5.89 -18.70 -8.50
C ALA A 306 5.58 -20.16 -8.89
N SER A 307 4.61 -20.78 -8.21
CA SER A 307 4.31 -22.21 -8.33
C SER A 307 3.96 -22.67 -9.75
N ALA A 308 3.38 -21.79 -10.57
CA ALA A 308 3.10 -22.05 -11.99
C ALA A 308 4.36 -22.44 -12.78
N PHE A 309 5.56 -22.07 -12.35
CA PHE A 309 6.80 -22.42 -13.03
C PHE A 309 7.47 -23.69 -12.47
N ASN A 310 6.86 -24.39 -11.52
CA ASN A 310 7.36 -25.68 -11.02
C ASN A 310 6.77 -26.84 -11.83
N GLU A 311 7.53 -27.92 -11.97
CA GLU A 311 7.06 -29.17 -12.55
C GLU A 311 6.29 -29.97 -11.49
N VAL A 312 4.98 -29.75 -11.41
CA VAL A 312 4.13 -30.35 -10.38
C VAL A 312 3.32 -31.51 -10.97
N PRO A 313 3.49 -32.76 -10.50
CA PRO A 313 2.66 -33.85 -10.98
C PRO A 313 1.21 -33.71 -10.50
N GLU A 314 0.25 -34.22 -11.27
CA GLU A 314 -1.17 -34.27 -10.88
C GLU A 314 -1.38 -34.88 -9.49
N ASP A 315 -2.40 -34.40 -8.78
CA ASP A 315 -2.81 -34.85 -7.45
C ASP A 315 -1.71 -34.71 -6.38
N THR A 316 -0.99 -33.59 -6.41
CA THR A 316 0.05 -33.29 -5.42
C THR A 316 -0.51 -32.51 -4.23
N TRP A 317 -0.47 -33.11 -3.05
CA TRP A 317 -0.88 -32.46 -1.80
C TRP A 317 0.13 -31.45 -1.30
N MET A 318 -0.34 -30.40 -0.62
CA MET A 318 0.54 -29.47 0.09
C MET A 318 -0.17 -28.84 1.29
N LEU A 319 0.60 -28.46 2.31
CA LEU A 319 0.12 -27.48 3.29
C LEU A 319 0.39 -26.08 2.73
N ALA A 320 -0.66 -25.28 2.58
CA ALA A 320 -0.55 -23.91 2.09
C ALA A 320 -0.60 -22.91 3.25
N PHE A 321 0.54 -22.28 3.54
CA PHE A 321 0.73 -21.40 4.69
C PHE A 321 1.60 -20.18 4.36
N GLY A 322 1.47 -19.13 5.17
CA GLY A 322 2.31 -17.95 5.07
C GLY A 322 1.78 -16.88 4.11
N TRP A 323 2.70 -16.10 3.54
CA TRP A 323 2.41 -14.84 2.85
C TRP A 323 2.64 -14.93 1.34
N TYR A 324 1.57 -15.12 0.54
CA TYR A 324 1.62 -15.31 -0.92
C TYR A 324 1.61 -14.02 -1.77
N MET A 325 2.25 -12.93 -1.32
CA MET A 325 2.09 -11.60 -1.98
C MET A 325 3.39 -10.95 -2.43
N HIS A 326 4.32 -11.73 -2.98
CA HIS A 326 5.42 -11.22 -3.81
C HIS A 326 5.03 -11.22 -5.28
N ALA A 327 4.69 -10.04 -5.82
CA ALA A 327 4.34 -9.90 -7.22
C ALA A 327 5.57 -10.09 -8.14
N LEU A 328 5.36 -10.81 -9.24
CA LEU A 328 6.26 -10.96 -10.37
C LEU A 328 6.56 -9.59 -10.97
N PHE A 329 7.74 -9.06 -10.66
CA PHE A 329 8.24 -7.74 -11.07
C PHE A 329 7.31 -6.56 -10.75
N GLY A 330 6.44 -6.72 -9.74
CA GLY A 330 5.47 -5.70 -9.36
C GLY A 330 4.29 -5.56 -10.33
N VAL A 331 4.05 -6.55 -11.18
CA VAL A 331 2.98 -6.54 -12.19
C VAL A 331 1.81 -7.44 -11.77
N ARG A 332 2.03 -8.75 -11.59
CA ARG A 332 1.01 -9.73 -11.18
C ARG A 332 1.50 -10.66 -10.08
N TYR A 333 0.61 -11.36 -9.40
CA TYR A 333 0.96 -12.39 -8.41
C TYR A 333 0.99 -13.78 -9.06
N GLY A 334 1.80 -14.70 -8.53
CA GLY A 334 1.79 -16.12 -8.92
C GLY A 334 0.71 -16.93 -8.20
N PHE A 335 -0.45 -16.31 -7.93
CA PHE A 335 -1.63 -16.91 -7.29
C PHE A 335 -2.84 -16.70 -8.20
N PRO A 336 -3.74 -17.68 -8.43
CA PRO A 336 -3.80 -19.04 -7.86
C PRO A 336 -2.53 -19.88 -8.00
N LEU A 337 -2.38 -20.89 -7.14
CA LEU A 337 -1.27 -21.82 -7.23
C LEU A 337 -1.44 -22.75 -8.44
N HIS A 338 -0.35 -23.43 -8.84
CA HIS A 338 -0.35 -24.42 -9.90
C HIS A 338 -1.55 -25.39 -9.78
N HIS A 339 -2.26 -25.61 -10.88
CA HIS A 339 -3.56 -26.30 -10.92
C HIS A 339 -3.50 -27.78 -10.45
N HIS A 340 -2.35 -28.45 -10.56
CA HIS A 340 -2.12 -29.78 -9.99
C HIS A 340 -1.95 -29.84 -8.45
N LEU A 341 -1.84 -28.68 -7.79
CA LEU A 341 -1.71 -28.63 -6.33
C LEU A 341 -3.06 -28.77 -5.64
N GLN A 342 -3.05 -29.53 -4.55
CA GLN A 342 -4.17 -29.85 -3.68
C GLN A 342 -3.88 -29.25 -2.30
N PRO A 343 -4.03 -27.92 -2.12
CA PRO A 343 -3.65 -27.25 -0.88
C PRO A 343 -4.63 -27.47 0.26
N ILE A 344 -4.10 -27.82 1.44
CA ILE A 344 -4.79 -27.64 2.72
C ILE A 344 -4.32 -26.31 3.30
N PHE A 345 -5.21 -25.31 3.28
CA PHE A 345 -4.86 -23.97 3.75
C PHE A 345 -4.89 -23.88 5.28
N VAL A 346 -3.74 -23.53 5.85
CA VAL A 346 -3.56 -23.31 7.29
C VAL A 346 -2.56 -22.17 7.48
N SER A 347 -2.80 -21.26 8.42
CA SER A 347 -1.95 -20.08 8.61
C SER A 347 -1.78 -19.22 7.34
N PHE A 348 -2.79 -19.17 6.48
CA PHE A 348 -2.80 -18.33 5.29
C PHE A 348 -2.91 -16.85 5.67
N HIS A 349 -2.12 -15.99 5.05
CA HIS A 349 -2.19 -14.55 5.25
C HIS A 349 -2.39 -13.82 3.92
N CYS A 350 -3.41 -12.98 3.86
CA CYS A 350 -3.69 -12.08 2.74
C CYS A 350 -4.07 -10.69 3.24
N ASN A 351 -3.35 -9.66 2.78
CA ASN A 351 -3.56 -8.25 3.05
C ASN A 351 -3.45 -7.37 1.80
N LYS A 352 -3.00 -7.94 0.68
CA LYS A 352 -2.95 -7.28 -0.62
C LYS A 352 -4.05 -7.84 -1.50
N ARG A 353 -5.02 -7.00 -1.80
CA ARG A 353 -6.19 -7.41 -2.57
C ARG A 353 -5.93 -7.65 -4.04
N GLY A 354 -4.83 -7.15 -4.59
CA GLY A 354 -4.36 -7.58 -5.91
C GLY A 354 -4.12 -9.11 -6.00
N LEU A 355 -4.06 -9.82 -4.86
CA LEU A 355 -4.06 -11.29 -4.81
C LEU A 355 -5.46 -11.89 -5.02
N LEU A 356 -6.53 -11.21 -4.60
CA LEU A 356 -7.91 -11.71 -4.59
C LEU A 356 -8.64 -11.35 -5.89
N THR A 357 -8.09 -11.78 -7.02
CA THR A 357 -8.81 -11.75 -8.31
C THR A 357 -10.04 -12.65 -8.26
N PRO A 358 -11.02 -12.50 -9.18
CA PRO A 358 -12.16 -13.42 -9.26
C PRO A 358 -11.73 -14.90 -9.30
N GLU A 359 -10.70 -15.21 -10.10
CA GLU A 359 -10.10 -16.54 -10.20
C GLU A 359 -9.49 -17.02 -8.86
N ALA A 360 -8.77 -16.15 -8.16
CA ALA A 360 -8.21 -16.45 -6.84
C ALA A 360 -9.29 -16.72 -5.79
N ILE A 361 -10.40 -15.98 -5.83
CA ILE A 361 -11.54 -16.19 -4.93
C ILE A 361 -12.18 -17.55 -5.21
N GLU A 362 -12.42 -17.90 -6.47
CA GLU A 362 -12.95 -19.21 -6.85
C GLU A 362 -12.01 -20.35 -6.44
N TYR A 363 -10.71 -20.17 -6.66
CA TYR A 363 -9.69 -21.12 -6.22
C TYR A 363 -9.74 -21.32 -4.69
N LEU A 364 -9.82 -20.25 -3.90
CA LEU A 364 -9.92 -20.35 -2.44
C LEU A 364 -11.23 -21.02 -2.00
N ARG A 365 -12.36 -20.78 -2.68
CA ARG A 365 -13.62 -21.50 -2.38
C ARG A 365 -13.51 -23.00 -2.66
N ALA A 366 -12.90 -23.37 -3.79
CA ALA A 366 -12.72 -24.76 -4.21
C ALA A 366 -11.79 -25.57 -3.29
N HIS A 367 -10.93 -24.89 -2.53
CA HIS A 367 -9.98 -25.48 -1.58
C HIS A 367 -10.28 -25.13 -0.11
N GLY A 368 -11.46 -24.56 0.16
CA GLY A 368 -11.86 -24.11 1.49
C GLY A 368 -12.39 -25.22 2.41
N PRO A 369 -12.57 -24.94 3.70
CA PRO A 369 -12.39 -23.64 4.35
C PRO A 369 -10.91 -23.25 4.50
N ILE A 370 -10.65 -21.95 4.53
CA ILE A 370 -9.29 -21.39 4.60
C ILE A 370 -8.91 -21.14 6.07
N GLY A 371 -7.90 -21.86 6.57
CA GLY A 371 -7.29 -21.58 7.86
C GLY A 371 -6.39 -20.34 7.79
N CYS A 372 -6.83 -19.24 8.37
CA CYS A 372 -6.15 -17.95 8.34
C CYS A 372 -5.19 -17.75 9.50
N ARG A 373 -4.06 -17.09 9.23
CA ARG A 373 -3.06 -16.74 10.23
C ARG A 373 -3.54 -15.71 11.24
N ASP A 374 -4.32 -14.73 10.78
CA ASP A 374 -4.76 -13.57 11.55
C ASP A 374 -6.22 -13.23 11.27
N TRP A 375 -6.85 -12.56 12.23
CA TRP A 375 -8.27 -12.18 12.14
C TRP A 375 -8.55 -11.24 10.97
N THR A 376 -7.60 -10.39 10.60
CA THR A 376 -7.75 -9.50 9.44
C THR A 376 -7.96 -10.31 8.15
N THR A 377 -7.19 -11.39 7.97
CA THR A 377 -7.34 -12.29 6.81
C THR A 377 -8.68 -13.03 6.84
N VAL A 378 -9.16 -13.44 8.02
CA VAL A 378 -10.52 -14.02 8.17
C VAL A 378 -11.58 -13.04 7.69
N ASP A 379 -11.53 -11.80 8.19
CA ASP A 379 -12.50 -10.76 7.87
C ASP A 379 -12.50 -10.45 6.35
N ILE A 380 -11.32 -10.42 5.72
CA ILE A 380 -11.16 -10.24 4.26
C ILE A 380 -11.78 -11.39 3.46
N LEU A 381 -11.60 -12.64 3.87
CA LEU A 381 -12.11 -13.78 3.10
C LEU A 381 -13.62 -13.96 3.28
N LEU A 382 -14.13 -13.72 4.50
CA LEU A 382 -15.57 -13.76 4.76
C LEU A 382 -16.32 -12.63 4.04
N SER A 383 -15.70 -11.48 3.80
CA SER A 383 -16.33 -10.38 3.06
C SER A 383 -16.58 -10.70 1.58
N VAL A 384 -15.90 -11.72 1.04
CA VAL A 384 -16.09 -12.25 -0.33
C VAL A 384 -16.68 -13.65 -0.36
N ASP A 385 -17.35 -14.07 0.73
CA ASP A 385 -18.00 -15.38 0.84
C ASP A 385 -17.06 -16.59 0.67
N VAL A 386 -15.78 -16.43 0.97
CA VAL A 386 -14.85 -17.57 1.11
C VAL A 386 -14.93 -18.06 2.56
N PRO A 387 -15.34 -19.32 2.81
CA PRO A 387 -15.35 -19.88 4.16
C PRO A 387 -13.94 -19.83 4.77
N ALA A 388 -13.78 -19.16 5.90
CA ALA A 388 -12.50 -18.94 6.54
C ALA A 388 -12.63 -18.95 8.05
N PHE A 389 -11.55 -19.33 8.74
CA PHE A 389 -11.48 -19.36 10.19
C PHE A 389 -10.09 -18.98 10.68
N PHE A 390 -9.97 -18.56 11.94
CA PHE A 390 -8.67 -18.25 12.54
C PHE A 390 -7.96 -19.54 12.97
N SER A 391 -6.89 -19.92 12.25
CA SER A 391 -6.05 -21.06 12.62
C SER A 391 -4.82 -20.66 13.45
N GLY A 392 -4.42 -19.40 13.42
CA GLY A 392 -3.15 -18.94 13.99
C GLY A 392 -1.94 -19.31 13.10
N CYS A 393 -0.72 -19.27 13.66
CA CYS A 393 0.51 -19.51 12.89
C CYS A 393 1.08 -20.92 13.08
N LEU A 394 1.41 -21.58 11.97
CA LEU A 394 1.97 -22.93 11.90
C LEU A 394 3.25 -23.09 12.72
N THR A 395 4.06 -22.04 12.86
CA THR A 395 5.29 -22.09 13.67
C THR A 395 5.06 -22.37 15.16
N THR A 396 3.83 -22.29 15.65
CA THR A 396 3.48 -22.73 17.01
C THR A 396 3.64 -24.26 17.20
N THR A 397 3.69 -25.04 16.12
CA THR A 397 3.87 -26.50 16.12
C THR A 397 5.30 -26.95 15.80
N ILE A 398 6.26 -26.02 15.79
CA ILE A 398 7.66 -26.32 15.47
C ILE A 398 8.27 -27.36 16.43
N ASP A 399 7.75 -27.47 17.66
CA ASP A 399 8.17 -28.46 18.66
C ASP A 399 8.08 -29.91 18.18
N THR A 400 7.27 -30.21 17.16
CA THR A 400 7.14 -31.52 16.53
C THR A 400 8.47 -32.12 16.06
N VAL A 401 9.41 -31.31 15.57
CA VAL A 401 10.72 -31.75 15.00
C VAL A 401 11.93 -31.27 15.82
N PHE A 402 11.70 -30.86 17.07
CA PHE A 402 12.75 -30.48 18.01
C PHE A 402 12.62 -31.32 19.28
N PRO A 403 13.46 -32.37 19.44
CA PRO A 403 13.45 -33.23 20.61
C PRO A 403 13.54 -32.43 21.92
N PRO A 404 12.97 -32.93 23.04
CA PRO A 404 13.18 -32.33 24.35
C PRO A 404 14.68 -32.16 24.64
N MET A 405 15.05 -31.05 25.27
CA MET A 405 16.43 -30.74 25.65
C MET A 405 16.41 -30.34 27.12
N ALA A 406 17.11 -31.10 27.97
CA ALA A 406 17.04 -30.95 29.43
C ALA A 406 17.53 -29.57 29.91
N ASP A 407 18.63 -29.09 29.35
CA ASP A 407 19.25 -27.80 29.69
C ASP A 407 18.91 -26.70 28.66
N ALA A 408 17.73 -26.76 28.04
CA ALA A 408 17.28 -25.70 27.15
C ALA A 408 17.06 -24.40 27.92
N PHE A 409 17.49 -23.30 27.31
CA PHE A 409 17.44 -21.94 27.83
C PHE A 409 18.15 -21.74 29.18
N PRO A 410 19.48 -21.94 29.25
CA PRO A 410 20.21 -21.87 30.52
C PRO A 410 20.09 -20.47 31.15
N ALA A 411 19.67 -20.38 32.42
CA ALA A 411 19.40 -19.10 33.09
C ALA A 411 20.62 -18.14 33.14
N GLY A 412 21.85 -18.66 33.10
CA GLY A 412 23.08 -17.87 33.08
C GLY A 412 23.57 -17.45 31.68
N ALA A 413 22.91 -17.88 30.61
CA ALA A 413 23.29 -17.58 29.24
C ALA A 413 22.81 -16.17 28.82
N PRO A 414 23.48 -15.52 27.84
CA PRO A 414 23.09 -14.18 27.38
C PRO A 414 21.74 -14.18 26.65
N LEU A 415 21.07 -13.03 26.60
CA LEU A 415 19.87 -12.83 25.78
C LEU A 415 20.22 -12.81 24.29
N ALA A 416 19.34 -13.40 23.47
CA ALA A 416 19.40 -13.29 22.01
C ALA A 416 18.52 -12.13 21.52
N TYR A 417 19.13 -11.12 20.89
CA TYR A 417 18.43 -10.01 20.26
C TYR A 417 18.27 -10.26 18.76
N VAL A 418 17.05 -10.55 18.30
CA VAL A 418 16.77 -10.92 16.91
C VAL A 418 16.04 -9.78 16.21
N ASP A 419 16.69 -9.18 15.20
CA ASP A 419 16.16 -8.05 14.42
C ASP A 419 15.57 -6.92 15.29
N THR A 420 16.18 -6.72 16.46
CA THR A 420 15.81 -5.71 17.44
C THR A 420 17.09 -4.98 17.88
N PRO A 421 17.17 -3.65 17.76
CA PRO A 421 18.33 -2.89 18.22
C PRO A 421 18.55 -3.05 19.74
N THR A 422 19.80 -3.02 20.18
CA THR A 422 20.18 -3.04 21.59
C THR A 422 21.51 -2.29 21.79
N ASP A 423 21.61 -1.59 22.92
CA ASP A 423 22.83 -0.90 23.38
C ASP A 423 23.50 -1.66 24.54
N GLU A 424 22.98 -2.85 24.91
CA GLU A 424 23.49 -3.64 26.04
C GLU A 424 24.89 -4.20 25.74
N PRO A 425 25.92 -3.91 26.57
CA PRO A 425 27.26 -4.45 26.39
C PRO A 425 27.28 -5.98 26.49
N GLY A 426 27.79 -6.65 25.45
CA GLY A 426 27.86 -8.12 25.40
C GLY A 426 26.58 -8.80 24.89
N ALA A 427 25.57 -8.03 24.45
CA ALA A 427 24.38 -8.60 23.83
C ALA A 427 24.71 -9.37 22.54
N VAL A 428 24.12 -10.56 22.40
CA VAL A 428 24.28 -11.37 21.19
C VAL A 428 23.15 -11.01 20.24
N THR A 429 23.51 -10.56 19.03
CA THR A 429 22.54 -10.08 18.04
C THR A 429 22.48 -10.99 16.83
N TYR A 430 21.27 -11.18 16.32
CA TYR A 430 20.98 -12.01 15.15
C TYR A 430 20.16 -11.22 14.14
N LYS A 431 20.36 -11.56 12.87
CA LYS A 431 19.53 -11.09 11.75
C LYS A 431 18.97 -12.29 11.03
N HIS A 432 17.65 -12.36 10.92
CA HIS A 432 16.99 -13.39 10.12
C HIS A 432 17.01 -13.08 8.63
N SER A 433 17.32 -11.83 8.24
CA SER A 433 17.44 -11.42 6.84
C SER A 433 18.89 -11.34 6.36
N SER A 434 19.21 -12.12 5.32
CA SER A 434 20.54 -12.16 4.68
C SER A 434 20.43 -12.57 3.21
N ASP A 435 21.18 -11.90 2.32
CA ASP A 435 21.21 -12.26 0.89
C ASP A 435 21.73 -13.69 0.66
N LYS A 436 22.52 -14.22 1.61
CA LYS A 436 23.03 -15.61 1.57
C LYS A 436 21.91 -16.65 1.50
N VAL A 437 20.75 -16.37 2.09
CA VAL A 437 19.61 -17.29 2.07
C VAL A 437 19.15 -17.55 0.63
N ARG A 438 19.21 -16.55 -0.26
CA ARG A 438 18.80 -16.69 -1.67
C ARG A 438 19.72 -17.56 -2.51
N PHE A 439 20.97 -17.73 -2.08
CA PHE A 439 22.00 -18.44 -2.85
C PHE A 439 22.34 -19.82 -2.26
N ARG A 440 21.91 -20.10 -1.03
CA ARG A 440 22.02 -21.42 -0.44
C ARG A 440 20.95 -22.34 -1.06
N SER A 441 21.24 -23.62 -1.19
CA SER A 441 20.21 -24.61 -1.55
C SER A 441 19.06 -24.58 -0.54
N PHE A 442 17.88 -25.02 -0.96
CA PHE A 442 16.72 -25.18 -0.10
C PHE A 442 17.06 -26.02 1.14
N THR A 443 17.63 -27.21 0.95
CA THR A 443 18.05 -28.14 2.02
C THR A 443 19.06 -27.50 2.96
N GLY A 444 20.03 -26.75 2.43
CA GLY A 444 20.98 -25.99 3.24
C GLY A 444 20.30 -24.92 4.10
N ASN A 445 19.29 -24.22 3.59
CA ASN A 445 18.53 -23.27 4.39
C ASN A 445 17.67 -23.96 5.46
N MET A 446 17.16 -25.16 5.18
CA MET A 446 16.43 -25.96 6.17
C MET A 446 17.33 -26.37 7.34
N PHE A 447 18.55 -26.86 7.08
CA PHE A 447 19.51 -27.17 8.13
C PHE A 447 19.98 -25.92 8.90
N GLU A 448 20.22 -24.80 8.20
CA GLU A 448 20.53 -23.53 8.87
C GLU A 448 19.38 -23.08 9.80
N ALA A 449 18.13 -23.28 9.41
CA ALA A 449 16.97 -22.96 10.25
C ALA A 449 16.93 -23.86 11.50
N VAL A 450 17.23 -25.16 11.37
CA VAL A 450 17.37 -26.09 12.50
C VAL A 450 18.49 -25.62 13.43
N ASP A 451 19.70 -25.41 12.90
CA ASP A 451 20.88 -25.01 13.66
C ASP A 451 20.66 -23.69 14.39
N LEU A 452 20.02 -22.72 13.74
CA LEU A 452 19.70 -21.42 14.33
C LEU A 452 18.80 -21.57 15.57
N LEU A 453 17.74 -22.38 15.47
CA LEU A 453 16.82 -22.62 16.59
C LEU A 453 17.49 -23.44 17.70
N GLU A 454 18.35 -24.42 17.37
CA GLU A 454 19.12 -25.16 18.38
C GLU A 454 20.14 -24.27 19.09
N THR A 455 20.80 -23.34 18.37
CA THR A 455 21.65 -22.31 18.97
C THR A 455 20.86 -21.45 19.96
N TYR A 456 19.64 -21.04 19.62
CA TYR A 456 18.79 -20.31 20.57
C TYR A 456 18.46 -21.11 21.83
N ARG A 457 18.17 -22.41 21.69
CA ARG A 457 17.87 -23.28 22.84
C ARG A 457 19.09 -23.55 23.72
N ARG A 458 20.25 -23.74 23.12
CA ARG A 458 21.48 -24.15 23.82
C ARG A 458 22.23 -22.97 24.43
N ASP A 459 22.32 -21.85 23.72
CA ASP A 459 23.30 -20.80 24.01
C ASP A 459 22.68 -19.53 24.62
N HIS A 460 21.36 -19.48 24.83
CA HIS A 460 20.65 -18.28 25.28
C HIS A 460 19.60 -18.54 26.35
N SER A 461 19.42 -17.60 27.28
CA SER A 461 18.42 -17.70 28.36
C SER A 461 17.00 -17.31 27.92
N ALA A 462 16.89 -16.38 26.98
CA ALA A 462 15.63 -15.87 26.44
C ALA A 462 15.87 -15.11 25.12
N VAL A 463 14.78 -14.78 24.43
CA VAL A 463 14.82 -14.11 23.13
C VAL A 463 14.10 -12.75 23.20
N VAL A 464 14.70 -11.72 22.63
CA VAL A 464 14.06 -10.41 22.39
C VAL A 464 13.92 -10.21 20.90
N THR A 465 12.70 -10.03 20.39
CA THR A 465 12.47 -9.95 18.94
C THR A 465 11.31 -9.06 18.53
N SER A 466 11.42 -8.47 17.33
CA SER A 466 10.33 -7.77 16.65
C SER A 466 9.62 -8.65 15.62
N ARG A 467 10.08 -9.89 15.41
CA ARG A 467 9.57 -10.81 14.37
C ARG A 467 8.63 -11.87 14.91
N LEU A 468 7.45 -11.96 14.32
CA LEU A 468 6.47 -13.00 14.61
C LEU A 468 7.04 -14.43 14.42
N HIS A 469 7.78 -14.65 13.32
CA HIS A 469 8.39 -15.95 13.00
C HIS A 469 9.70 -16.24 13.79
N CYS A 470 10.01 -15.40 14.77
CA CYS A 470 10.97 -15.74 15.84
C CYS A 470 10.20 -15.90 17.16
N TYR A 471 9.25 -15.01 17.44
CA TYR A 471 8.42 -15.04 18.63
C TYR A 471 7.68 -16.37 18.85
N LEU A 472 6.84 -16.78 17.90
CA LEU A 472 6.00 -17.97 18.04
C LEU A 472 6.77 -19.30 18.06
N PRO A 473 7.76 -19.55 17.17
CA PRO A 473 8.52 -20.79 17.26
C PRO A 473 9.37 -20.87 18.53
N MET A 474 9.94 -19.77 19.01
CA MET A 474 10.72 -19.80 20.26
C MET A 474 9.83 -20.06 21.48
N ARG A 475 8.61 -19.50 21.53
CA ARG A 475 7.62 -19.88 22.55
C ARG A 475 7.24 -21.36 22.47
N SER A 476 7.04 -21.90 21.28
CA SER A 476 6.74 -23.34 21.08
C SER A 476 7.85 -24.23 21.64
N LEU A 477 9.11 -23.82 21.50
CA LEU A 477 10.27 -24.52 22.04
C LEU A 477 10.46 -24.34 23.55
N GLY A 478 9.65 -23.51 24.21
CA GLY A 478 9.69 -23.25 25.65
C GLY A 478 10.50 -22.02 26.07
N ALA A 479 10.92 -21.17 25.14
CA ALA A 479 11.67 -19.96 25.47
C ALA A 479 10.77 -18.90 26.13
N GLN A 480 11.36 -18.14 27.06
CA GLN A 480 10.83 -16.82 27.41
C GLN A 480 11.14 -15.86 26.25
N VAL A 481 10.12 -15.15 25.77
CA VAL A 481 10.27 -14.23 24.64
C VAL A 481 9.68 -12.87 24.94
N ASP A 482 10.49 -11.84 24.77
CA ASP A 482 10.06 -10.44 24.78
C ASP A 482 9.79 -9.97 23.34
N PHE A 483 8.51 -9.82 23.00
CA PHE A 483 8.07 -9.45 21.66
C PHE A 483 7.86 -7.93 21.54
N ARG A 484 8.75 -7.27 20.80
CA ARG A 484 8.83 -5.80 20.63
C ARG A 484 8.71 -5.39 19.15
N PRO A 485 7.56 -5.59 18.48
CA PRO A 485 7.38 -5.08 17.13
C PRO A 485 7.36 -3.55 17.12
N LYS A 486 7.63 -2.95 15.96
CA LYS A 486 7.55 -1.48 15.80
C LYS A 486 6.13 -0.94 16.02
N ASN A 487 5.13 -1.73 15.67
CA ASN A 487 3.71 -1.40 15.78
C ASN A 487 2.94 -2.67 16.19
N LEU A 488 2.28 -2.65 17.35
CA LEU A 488 1.49 -3.79 17.83
C LEU A 488 0.15 -3.94 17.09
N SER A 489 -0.35 -2.86 16.48
CA SER A 489 -1.60 -2.85 15.71
C SER A 489 -1.42 -3.26 14.25
N ASP A 490 -0.19 -3.60 13.84
CA ASP A 490 0.09 -4.17 12.52
C ASP A 490 -0.86 -5.36 12.26
N ILE A 491 -1.54 -5.31 11.13
CA ILE A 491 -2.54 -6.30 10.70
C ILE A 491 -2.08 -7.76 10.85
N ARG A 492 -0.77 -8.03 10.72
CA ARG A 492 -0.17 -9.37 10.79
C ARG A 492 -0.19 -9.97 12.20
N PHE A 493 -0.44 -9.16 13.22
CA PHE A 493 -0.47 -9.58 14.62
C PHE A 493 -1.89 -9.69 15.18
N ALA A 494 -2.93 -9.48 14.37
CA ALA A 494 -4.31 -9.58 14.80
C ALA A 494 -4.66 -11.01 15.27
N GLY A 495 -4.76 -11.20 16.59
CA GLY A 495 -4.95 -12.51 17.23
C GLY A 495 -3.66 -13.26 17.58
N LEU A 496 -2.49 -12.70 17.32
CA LEU A 496 -1.19 -13.33 17.56
C LEU A 496 -0.22 -12.49 18.40
N GLY A 497 -0.41 -11.18 18.46
CA GLY A 497 0.39 -10.29 19.32
C GLY A 497 0.00 -10.44 20.79
N GLN A 498 0.99 -10.66 21.65
CA GLN A 498 0.83 -10.66 23.12
C GLN A 498 -0.25 -11.65 23.64
N ILE A 499 -0.35 -12.83 23.00
CA ILE A 499 -1.31 -13.87 23.40
C ILE A 499 -0.88 -14.60 24.68
N THR A 500 -1.86 -14.94 25.50
CA THR A 500 -1.68 -15.77 26.72
C THR A 500 -1.19 -17.19 26.38
N ASP A 501 -0.71 -17.94 27.37
CA ASP A 501 -0.31 -19.34 27.18
C ASP A 501 -1.50 -20.21 26.76
N GLN A 502 -2.68 -20.00 27.35
CA GLN A 502 -3.90 -20.72 26.96
C GLN A 502 -4.27 -20.48 25.49
N GLN A 503 -4.17 -19.23 25.01
CA GLN A 503 -4.43 -18.91 23.60
C GLN A 503 -3.37 -19.50 22.67
N PHE A 504 -2.10 -19.49 23.09
CA PHE A 504 -1.01 -20.12 22.34
C PHE A 504 -1.23 -21.63 22.21
N ASP A 505 -1.56 -22.30 23.32
CA ASP A 505 -1.81 -23.74 23.37
C ASP A 505 -3.03 -24.12 22.52
N ALA A 506 -4.12 -23.35 22.59
CA ALA A 506 -5.29 -23.55 21.75
C ALA A 506 -4.98 -23.49 20.25
N ILE A 507 -4.11 -22.56 19.82
CA ILE A 507 -3.63 -22.47 18.43
C ILE A 507 -2.80 -23.71 18.08
N ARG A 508 -1.78 -24.02 18.88
CA ARG A 508 -0.86 -25.14 18.61
C ARG A 508 -1.62 -26.46 18.53
N ASP A 509 -2.47 -26.72 19.53
CA ASP A 509 -3.14 -28.00 19.67
C ASP A 509 -4.26 -28.16 18.64
N GLY A 510 -4.96 -27.06 18.31
CA GLY A 510 -5.94 -27.03 17.23
C GLY A 510 -5.31 -27.30 15.85
N ILE A 511 -4.15 -26.72 15.54
CA ILE A 511 -3.41 -27.04 14.30
C ILE A 511 -2.97 -28.51 14.32
N ASN A 512 -2.37 -28.96 15.43
CA ASN A 512 -1.87 -30.33 15.57
C ASN A 512 -2.96 -31.38 15.36
N ALA A 513 -4.14 -31.20 15.95
CA ALA A 513 -5.26 -32.13 15.85
C ALA A 513 -5.79 -32.21 14.41
N ARG A 514 -6.16 -31.07 13.81
CA ARG A 514 -6.76 -31.06 12.47
C ARG A 514 -5.81 -31.62 11.40
N LEU A 515 -4.52 -31.27 11.47
CA LEU A 515 -3.53 -31.76 10.52
C LEU A 515 -3.13 -33.22 10.77
N ALA A 516 -3.24 -33.74 12.01
CA ALA A 516 -3.00 -35.17 12.25
C ALA A 516 -4.01 -36.01 11.47
N GLU A 517 -5.29 -35.66 11.57
CA GLU A 517 -6.36 -36.40 10.89
C GLU A 517 -6.31 -36.21 9.37
N THR A 518 -6.14 -34.97 8.90
CA THR A 518 -6.14 -34.65 7.47
C THR A 518 -4.94 -35.30 6.77
N THR A 519 -3.74 -35.20 7.33
CA THR A 519 -2.54 -35.83 6.76
C THR A 519 -2.63 -37.35 6.83
N THR A 520 -3.19 -37.95 7.88
CA THR A 520 -3.44 -39.40 7.93
C THR A 520 -4.31 -39.86 6.76
N LEU A 521 -5.39 -39.12 6.49
CA LEU A 521 -6.33 -39.45 5.43
C LEU A 521 -5.66 -39.33 4.04
N ILE A 522 -4.88 -38.27 3.82
CA ILE A 522 -4.05 -38.11 2.62
C ILE A 522 -3.09 -39.30 2.45
N LEU A 523 -2.35 -39.67 3.51
CA LEU A 523 -1.38 -40.76 3.48
C LEU A 523 -2.02 -42.14 3.26
N SER A 524 -3.29 -42.32 3.61
CA SER A 524 -4.04 -43.54 3.32
C SER A 524 -4.49 -43.68 1.85
N GLY A 525 -4.22 -42.68 1.00
CA GLY A 525 -4.63 -42.68 -0.40
C GLY A 525 -6.11 -42.33 -0.62
N ALA A 526 -6.74 -41.64 0.34
CA ALA A 526 -8.11 -41.17 0.20
C ALA A 526 -8.23 -40.17 -0.97
N SER A 527 -9.41 -40.11 -1.58
CA SER A 527 -9.68 -39.20 -2.68
C SER A 527 -9.66 -37.74 -2.24
N ARG A 528 -9.48 -36.83 -3.22
CA ARG A 528 -9.58 -35.37 -3.01
C ARG A 528 -10.86 -35.00 -2.24
N ASP A 529 -11.99 -35.54 -2.66
CA ASP A 529 -13.30 -35.19 -2.11
C ASP A 529 -13.47 -35.64 -0.66
N GLU A 530 -12.96 -36.84 -0.31
CA GLU A 530 -12.96 -37.35 1.06
C GLU A 530 -12.11 -36.49 1.99
N VAL A 531 -10.90 -36.12 1.54
CA VAL A 531 -9.99 -35.25 2.32
C VAL A 531 -10.61 -33.88 2.56
N TYR A 532 -11.13 -33.22 1.51
CA TYR A 532 -11.77 -31.91 1.69
C TYR A 532 -13.09 -31.99 2.46
N ALA A 533 -13.84 -33.11 2.39
CA ALA A 533 -15.01 -33.32 3.23
C ALA A 533 -14.62 -33.42 4.71
N ARG A 534 -13.58 -34.18 5.05
CA ARG A 534 -13.08 -34.27 6.42
C ARG A 534 -12.54 -32.93 6.91
N TRP A 535 -11.79 -32.22 6.08
CA TRP A 535 -11.30 -30.87 6.42
C TRP A 535 -12.44 -29.90 6.71
N ARG A 536 -13.51 -29.91 5.90
CA ARG A 536 -14.73 -29.13 6.13
C ARG A 536 -15.38 -29.46 7.47
N GLU A 537 -15.50 -30.73 7.81
CA GLU A 537 -16.07 -31.19 9.08
C GLU A 537 -15.24 -30.69 10.28
N LEU A 538 -13.93 -30.88 10.23
CA LEU A 538 -12.99 -30.49 11.30
C LEU A 538 -12.96 -28.98 11.58
N CYS A 539 -13.34 -28.15 10.61
CA CYS A 539 -13.27 -26.69 10.71
C CYS A 539 -14.65 -26.03 10.83
N ALA A 540 -15.74 -26.81 10.85
CA ALA A 540 -17.11 -26.28 10.75
C ALA A 540 -17.44 -25.30 11.88
N ASP A 541 -17.10 -25.65 13.12
CA ASP A 541 -17.38 -24.84 14.31
C ASP A 541 -16.55 -23.53 14.34
N ASP A 542 -15.31 -23.58 13.87
CA ASP A 542 -14.46 -22.39 13.80
C ASP A 542 -14.94 -21.42 12.71
N VAL A 543 -15.40 -21.95 11.57
CA VAL A 543 -16.02 -21.15 10.51
C VAL A 543 -17.32 -20.52 11.01
N ALA A 544 -18.15 -21.27 11.73
CA ALA A 544 -19.38 -20.74 12.33
C ALA A 544 -19.06 -19.63 13.34
N THR A 545 -18.05 -19.84 14.19
CA THR A 545 -17.56 -18.84 15.16
C THR A 545 -17.06 -17.58 14.46
N ALA A 546 -16.30 -17.72 13.36
CA ALA A 546 -15.79 -16.60 12.59
C ALA A 546 -16.92 -15.79 11.93
N ARG A 547 -17.95 -16.46 11.39
CA ARG A 547 -19.15 -15.81 10.84
C ARG A 547 -19.93 -15.06 11.92
N ALA A 548 -20.19 -15.71 13.06
CA ALA A 548 -20.86 -15.09 14.19
C ALA A 548 -20.10 -13.85 14.70
N ARG A 549 -18.76 -13.92 14.78
CA ARG A 549 -17.92 -12.76 15.13
C ARG A 549 -18.06 -11.62 14.11
N ARG A 550 -18.11 -11.90 12.81
CA ARG A 550 -18.29 -10.87 11.77
C ARG A 550 -19.67 -10.20 11.87
N GLU A 551 -20.71 -10.98 12.13
CA GLU A 551 -22.11 -10.52 12.22
C GLU A 551 -22.43 -9.82 13.55
N ALA A 552 -21.62 -10.03 14.58
CA ALA A 552 -21.83 -9.42 15.89
C ALA A 552 -21.89 -7.89 15.81
N VAL A 553 -22.95 -7.30 16.35
CA VAL A 553 -23.06 -5.85 16.53
C VAL A 553 -22.00 -5.42 17.53
N ALA A 554 -21.17 -4.45 17.17
CA ALA A 554 -20.17 -3.90 18.07
C ALA A 554 -20.87 -3.30 19.31
N GLU A 555 -20.39 -3.62 20.51
CA GLU A 555 -20.85 -2.93 21.71
C GLU A 555 -20.53 -1.44 21.57
N VAL A 556 -21.56 -0.60 21.55
CA VAL A 556 -21.43 0.85 21.46
C VAL A 556 -20.95 1.36 22.81
N THR A 557 -19.63 1.55 22.95
CA THR A 557 -19.02 1.99 24.21
C THR A 557 -18.89 3.51 24.35
N SER A 558 -19.10 4.30 23.30
CA SER A 558 -19.05 5.78 23.38
C SER A 558 -20.44 6.42 23.27
N SER A 559 -20.67 7.43 24.11
CA SER A 559 -21.73 8.41 23.89
C SER A 559 -21.27 9.31 22.75
N VAL A 560 -22.03 9.40 21.65
CA VAL A 560 -21.74 10.32 20.55
C VAL A 560 -21.39 11.71 21.11
N VAL A 561 -20.25 12.27 20.71
CA VAL A 561 -19.82 13.60 21.14
C VAL A 561 -20.90 14.61 20.79
N ASP A 562 -21.44 15.29 21.80
CA ASP A 562 -22.40 16.36 21.58
C ASP A 562 -21.67 17.65 21.15
N LEU A 563 -21.74 17.95 19.85
CA LEU A 563 -21.21 19.18 19.25
C LEU A 563 -22.31 20.19 18.94
N SER A 564 -23.55 19.96 19.37
CA SER A 564 -24.72 20.81 19.06
C SER A 564 -24.53 22.27 19.47
N ALA A 565 -23.99 22.51 20.67
CA ALA A 565 -23.71 23.88 21.13
C ALA A 565 -22.63 24.61 20.31
N GLU A 566 -21.77 23.89 19.59
CA GLU A 566 -20.76 24.49 18.69
C GLU A 566 -21.36 24.80 17.33
N THR A 567 -22.14 23.87 16.77
CA THR A 567 -22.85 24.06 15.49
C THR A 567 -23.92 25.14 15.60
N ASP A 568 -24.71 25.16 16.67
CA ASP A 568 -25.71 26.21 16.95
C ASP A 568 -25.07 27.60 16.99
N ARG A 569 -23.88 27.72 17.59
CA ARG A 569 -23.13 28.98 17.62
C ARG A 569 -22.58 29.37 16.26
N ALA A 570 -22.17 28.42 15.43
CA ALA A 570 -21.74 28.69 14.06
C ALA A 570 -22.94 29.20 13.23
N VAL A 571 -24.07 28.50 13.27
CA VAL A 571 -25.32 28.84 12.57
C VAL A 571 -25.84 30.21 13.01
N ALA A 572 -25.86 30.50 14.32
CA ALA A 572 -26.33 31.78 14.84
C ALA A 572 -25.44 32.97 14.43
N ARG A 573 -24.17 32.72 14.09
CA ARG A 573 -23.23 33.74 13.59
C ARG A 573 -23.19 33.81 12.06
N THR A 574 -23.98 33.00 11.36
CA THR A 574 -24.02 33.02 9.89
C THR A 574 -24.49 34.38 9.39
N ALA A 575 -23.69 35.00 8.53
CA ALA A 575 -24.01 36.27 7.90
C ALA A 575 -24.31 36.05 6.42
N THR A 576 -25.33 36.72 5.89
CA THR A 576 -25.77 36.55 4.49
C THR A 576 -25.77 37.90 3.78
N SER A 577 -25.29 37.90 2.54
CA SER A 577 -25.24 39.05 1.64
C SER A 577 -25.59 38.62 0.21
N GLY A 578 -25.82 39.58 -0.69
CA GLY A 578 -26.23 39.33 -2.07
C GLY A 578 -27.75 39.36 -2.27
N THR A 579 -28.19 38.97 -3.47
CA THR A 579 -29.60 39.08 -3.88
C THR A 579 -30.29 37.76 -3.55
N THR A 580 -31.41 37.80 -2.84
CA THR A 580 -32.27 36.62 -2.69
C THR A 580 -32.82 36.25 -4.07
N PRO A 581 -32.55 35.03 -4.57
CA PRO A 581 -33.05 34.61 -5.86
C PRO A 581 -34.58 34.71 -5.95
N ASP A 582 -35.08 35.22 -7.08
CA ASP A 582 -36.51 35.20 -7.35
C ASP A 582 -36.97 33.74 -7.53
N PRO A 583 -37.99 33.26 -6.81
CA PRO A 583 -38.53 31.91 -7.03
C PRO A 583 -38.95 31.64 -8.49
N ALA A 584 -39.20 32.69 -9.28
CA ALA A 584 -39.51 32.59 -10.71
C ALA A 584 -38.28 32.38 -11.62
N THR A 585 -37.05 32.60 -11.15
CA THR A 585 -35.82 32.47 -11.96
C THR A 585 -35.21 31.06 -11.96
N GLY A 586 -35.84 30.11 -11.25
CA GLY A 586 -35.41 28.72 -11.18
C GLY A 586 -35.14 28.27 -9.75
N GLU A 587 -34.90 26.97 -9.58
CA GLU A 587 -34.57 26.38 -8.29
C GLU A 587 -33.15 26.79 -7.85
N VAL A 588 -33.00 27.22 -6.60
CA VAL A 588 -31.70 27.66 -6.07
C VAL A 588 -30.80 26.43 -5.86
N ARG A 589 -29.57 26.49 -6.37
CA ARG A 589 -28.57 25.45 -6.14
C ARG A 589 -27.58 25.90 -5.08
N HIS A 590 -27.34 25.03 -4.10
CA HIS A 590 -26.44 25.34 -2.99
C HIS A 590 -25.03 24.79 -3.25
N VAL A 591 -24.03 25.66 -3.05
CA VAL A 591 -22.62 25.30 -3.16
C VAL A 591 -21.91 25.72 -1.88
N ALA A 592 -21.28 24.80 -1.17
CA ALA A 592 -20.43 25.10 -0.02
C ALA A 592 -18.96 25.18 -0.45
N VAL A 593 -18.29 26.27 -0.13
CA VAL A 593 -16.85 26.47 -0.37
C VAL A 593 -16.13 26.41 0.95
N ARG A 594 -15.17 25.48 1.08
CA ARG A 594 -14.31 25.37 2.26
C ARG A 594 -13.18 26.38 2.17
N VAL A 595 -13.18 27.37 3.08
CA VAL A 595 -12.15 28.42 3.12
C VAL A 595 -11.13 28.07 4.20
N THR A 596 -10.00 27.53 3.75
CA THR A 596 -8.97 26.92 4.62
C THR A 596 -7.74 27.80 4.78
N ASP A 597 -7.52 28.78 3.90
CA ASP A 597 -6.36 29.68 4.01
C ASP A 597 -6.70 31.15 3.70
N ARG A 598 -5.83 32.06 4.17
CA ARG A 598 -6.03 33.51 4.07
C ARG A 598 -5.60 34.06 2.70
N ARG A 599 -6.28 33.65 1.64
CA ARG A 599 -6.01 34.11 0.26
C ARG A 599 -7.27 34.66 -0.41
N PRO A 600 -7.65 35.92 -0.14
CA PRO A 600 -8.88 36.53 -0.68
C PRO A 600 -8.91 36.45 -2.21
N VAL A 601 -7.83 36.84 -2.90
CA VAL A 601 -7.77 36.79 -4.37
C VAL A 601 -8.02 35.39 -4.95
N VAL A 602 -7.65 34.32 -4.24
CA VAL A 602 -7.90 32.95 -4.71
C VAL A 602 -9.37 32.58 -4.55
N LEU A 603 -9.95 32.90 -3.39
CA LEU A 603 -11.38 32.73 -3.13
C LEU A 603 -12.22 33.52 -4.14
N ASP A 604 -11.81 34.75 -4.43
CA ASP A 604 -12.49 35.64 -5.37
C ASP A 604 -12.53 35.08 -6.78
N VAL A 605 -11.40 34.51 -7.24
CA VAL A 605 -11.30 33.89 -8.57
C VAL A 605 -12.20 32.67 -8.65
N LEU A 606 -12.24 31.84 -7.59
CA LEU A 606 -13.16 30.70 -7.52
C LEU A 606 -14.61 31.17 -7.62
N VAL A 607 -15.03 32.10 -6.75
CA VAL A 607 -16.42 32.59 -6.69
C VAL A 607 -16.83 33.25 -8.01
N ASP A 608 -15.99 34.11 -8.59
CA ASP A 608 -16.22 34.73 -9.91
C ASP A 608 -16.37 33.66 -11.01
N SER A 609 -15.51 32.65 -11.02
CA SER A 609 -15.58 31.56 -11.99
C SER A 609 -16.84 30.70 -11.82
N LEU A 610 -17.28 30.48 -10.58
CA LEU A 610 -18.47 29.70 -10.24
C LEU A 610 -19.74 30.39 -10.74
N VAL A 611 -19.96 31.64 -10.35
CA VAL A 611 -21.19 32.38 -10.68
C VAL A 611 -21.29 32.69 -12.16
N ARG A 612 -20.17 32.95 -12.83
CA ARG A 612 -20.16 33.27 -14.27
C ARG A 612 -20.68 32.13 -15.14
N HIS A 613 -20.40 30.89 -14.77
CA HIS A 613 -20.80 29.72 -15.55
C HIS A 613 -22.13 29.11 -15.08
N ALA A 614 -22.74 29.66 -14.02
CA ALA A 614 -24.01 29.20 -13.51
C ALA A 614 -25.16 29.51 -14.48
N SER A 615 -25.97 28.52 -14.81
CA SER A 615 -27.18 28.73 -15.63
C SER A 615 -28.38 29.24 -14.84
N GLY A 616 -28.32 29.20 -13.51
CA GLY A 616 -29.39 29.59 -12.60
C GLY A 616 -28.87 30.20 -11.28
N PRO A 617 -29.79 30.59 -10.39
CA PRO A 617 -29.41 31.21 -9.12
C PRO A 617 -28.65 30.25 -8.21
N LEU A 618 -27.61 30.77 -7.56
CA LEU A 618 -26.77 30.02 -6.63
C LEU A 618 -26.87 30.63 -5.24
N HIS A 619 -26.76 29.77 -4.24
CA HIS A 619 -26.46 30.15 -2.86
C HIS A 619 -25.11 29.57 -2.45
N VAL A 620 -24.10 30.43 -2.39
CA VAL A 620 -22.73 30.08 -2.05
C VAL A 620 -22.52 30.20 -0.54
N TRP A 621 -22.24 29.08 0.12
CA TRP A 621 -21.95 29.00 1.55
C TRP A 621 -20.44 28.94 1.77
N LEU A 622 -19.85 29.97 2.35
CA LEU A 622 -18.44 30.02 2.70
C LEU A 622 -18.24 29.45 4.11
N LEU A 623 -17.68 28.24 4.21
CA LEU A 623 -17.32 27.63 5.49
C LEU A 623 -15.94 28.19 5.90
N ASP A 624 -15.93 29.22 6.74
CA ASP A 624 -14.71 29.96 7.09
C ASP A 624 -14.01 29.40 8.32
N GLN A 625 -12.91 28.68 8.08
CA GLN A 625 -12.02 28.18 9.11
C GLN A 625 -10.97 29.23 9.55
N THR A 626 -10.82 30.30 8.77
CA THR A 626 -9.75 31.30 8.95
C THR A 626 -10.15 32.49 9.81
N GLY A 627 -11.47 32.72 9.93
CA GLY A 627 -12.09 33.87 10.59
C GLY A 627 -11.74 35.20 9.92
N SER A 628 -11.42 35.19 8.62
CA SER A 628 -10.81 36.34 7.93
C SER A 628 -11.50 36.74 6.63
N VAL A 629 -12.59 36.08 6.26
CA VAL A 629 -13.32 36.38 5.04
C VAL A 629 -14.09 37.69 5.17
N ASP A 630 -13.88 38.61 4.23
CA ASP A 630 -14.73 39.78 4.04
C ASP A 630 -15.94 39.40 3.16
N LEU A 631 -17.08 39.16 3.79
CA LEU A 631 -18.31 38.78 3.10
C LEU A 631 -18.79 39.84 2.10
N ALA A 632 -18.59 41.13 2.38
CA ALA A 632 -19.04 42.19 1.48
C ALA A 632 -18.21 42.19 0.19
N GLU A 633 -16.90 41.97 0.31
CA GLU A 633 -15.99 41.89 -0.85
C GLU A 633 -16.32 40.67 -1.74
N VAL A 634 -16.57 39.51 -1.13
CA VAL A 634 -16.91 38.29 -1.89
C VAL A 634 -18.31 38.41 -2.51
N ALA A 635 -19.30 38.91 -1.78
CA ALA A 635 -20.67 39.07 -2.28
C ALA A 635 -20.76 40.06 -3.45
N ALA A 636 -19.93 41.11 -3.47
CA ALA A 636 -19.86 42.04 -4.60
C ALA A 636 -19.42 41.37 -5.91
N ARG A 637 -18.78 40.20 -5.85
CA ARG A 637 -18.38 39.40 -7.04
C ARG A 637 -19.42 38.36 -7.45
N ALA A 638 -20.44 38.14 -6.63
CA ALA A 638 -21.50 37.16 -6.85
C ALA A 638 -22.83 37.85 -7.19
N GLU A 639 -22.80 38.87 -8.06
CA GLU A 639 -23.99 39.62 -8.46
C GLU A 639 -25.06 38.69 -9.06
N GLY A 640 -26.31 38.82 -8.59
CA GLY A 640 -27.40 37.91 -8.97
C GLY A 640 -27.47 36.61 -8.17
N HIS A 641 -26.54 36.38 -7.24
CA HIS A 641 -26.48 35.21 -6.38
C HIS A 641 -26.49 35.62 -4.89
N GLN A 642 -26.71 34.63 -4.02
CA GLN A 642 -26.65 34.80 -2.57
C GLN A 642 -25.35 34.21 -2.02
N VAL A 643 -24.71 34.90 -1.08
CA VAL A 643 -23.49 34.42 -0.41
C VAL A 643 -23.71 34.44 1.09
N SER A 644 -23.36 33.37 1.79
CA SER A 644 -23.44 33.27 3.25
C SER A 644 -22.12 32.81 3.84
N LEU A 645 -21.69 33.44 4.93
CA LEU A 645 -20.48 33.10 5.67
C LEU A 645 -20.87 32.31 6.92
N VAL A 646 -20.40 31.07 7.04
CA VAL A 646 -20.57 30.21 8.21
C VAL A 646 -19.22 30.09 8.94
N PRO A 647 -19.05 30.71 10.13
CA PRO A 647 -17.78 30.68 10.85
C PRO A 647 -17.60 29.36 11.60
N VAL A 648 -16.69 28.52 11.10
CA VAL A 648 -16.40 27.16 11.59
C VAL A 648 -15.06 27.02 12.29
N ASP A 649 -14.32 28.13 12.44
CA ASP A 649 -13.03 28.26 13.13
C ASP A 649 -13.01 27.72 14.59
N GLY A 650 -14.18 27.64 15.23
CA GLY A 650 -14.34 27.20 16.62
C GLY A 650 -14.79 25.75 16.83
N LEU A 651 -14.94 24.94 15.76
CA LEU A 651 -15.47 23.57 15.85
C LEU A 651 -14.48 22.57 16.47
N GLY A 652 -15.02 21.55 17.13
CA GLY A 652 -14.30 20.40 17.71
C GLY A 652 -13.72 20.67 19.10
N ALA A 653 -14.21 21.67 19.84
CA ALA A 653 -13.83 21.90 21.23
C ALA A 653 -14.34 20.78 22.17
N GLY A 654 -15.47 20.18 21.83
CA GLY A 654 -16.15 19.11 22.55
C GLY A 654 -15.55 17.71 22.37
N LEU A 655 -14.61 17.52 21.44
CA LEU A 655 -13.91 16.24 21.26
C LEU A 655 -13.07 15.90 22.52
N ARG A 656 -13.50 14.89 23.29
CA ARG A 656 -12.88 14.45 24.55
C ARG A 656 -12.12 13.12 24.36
N GLY A 657 -11.27 12.75 25.31
CA GLY A 657 -10.60 11.44 25.34
C GLY A 657 -9.49 11.23 24.29
N LEU A 658 -9.23 12.22 23.44
CA LEU A 658 -8.25 12.17 22.36
C LEU A 658 -6.97 12.95 22.70
N SER A 659 -5.85 12.53 22.11
CA SER A 659 -4.59 13.28 22.18
C SER A 659 -4.74 14.67 21.56
N SER A 660 -3.87 15.62 21.91
CA SER A 660 -3.89 16.96 21.27
C SER A 660 -3.65 16.89 19.76
N GLU A 661 -2.75 16.01 19.32
CA GLU A 661 -2.46 15.78 17.90
C GLU A 661 -3.66 15.17 17.16
N SER A 662 -4.33 14.18 17.77
CA SER A 662 -5.59 13.63 17.25
C SER A 662 -6.64 14.73 17.12
N ARG A 663 -6.87 15.53 18.16
CA ARG A 663 -7.87 16.62 18.11
C ARG A 663 -7.58 17.66 17.04
N GLU A 664 -6.33 18.06 16.86
CA GLU A 664 -5.94 19.01 15.81
C GLU A 664 -6.23 18.43 14.42
N ARG A 665 -5.85 17.16 14.19
CA ARG A 665 -6.14 16.47 12.92
C ARG A 665 -7.63 16.37 12.64
N LEU A 666 -8.44 15.93 13.62
CA LEU A 666 -9.87 15.72 13.44
C LEU A 666 -10.64 17.02 13.20
N ARG A 667 -10.16 18.15 13.74
CA ARG A 667 -10.80 19.46 13.54
C ARG A 667 -10.68 19.99 12.11
N ALA A 668 -9.66 19.58 11.37
CA ALA A 668 -9.38 20.13 10.04
C ALA A 668 -10.55 19.95 9.06
N ASP A 669 -11.31 18.85 9.19
CA ASP A 669 -12.39 18.47 8.27
C ASP A 669 -13.74 18.19 8.95
N LEU A 670 -13.88 18.59 10.22
CA LEU A 670 -15.09 18.34 11.01
C LEU A 670 -16.33 19.05 10.46
N ASP A 671 -16.13 20.15 9.72
CA ASP A 671 -17.19 20.87 9.01
C ASP A 671 -17.92 20.01 7.98
N LEU A 672 -17.23 19.03 7.37
CA LEU A 672 -17.84 18.11 6.40
C LEU A 672 -18.81 17.11 7.07
N GLU A 673 -18.47 16.63 8.27
CA GLU A 673 -19.32 15.70 9.03
C GLU A 673 -20.54 16.41 9.63
N LEU A 674 -20.39 17.69 9.98
CA LEU A 674 -21.40 18.52 10.63
C LEU A 674 -22.27 19.33 9.65
N LEU A 675 -22.14 19.12 8.35
CA LEU A 675 -22.79 19.96 7.34
C LEU A 675 -24.32 19.97 7.44
N THR A 676 -24.92 18.86 7.90
CA THR A 676 -26.37 18.76 8.17
C THR A 676 -26.84 19.71 9.27
N ASP A 677 -26.03 19.96 10.28
CA ASP A 677 -26.31 20.87 11.38
C ASP A 677 -25.94 22.31 11.02
N LEU A 678 -24.85 22.51 10.27
CA LEU A 678 -24.38 23.82 9.83
C LEU A 678 -25.32 24.46 8.79
N LEU A 679 -26.01 23.64 7.99
CA LEU A 679 -26.92 24.07 6.92
C LEU A 679 -28.33 23.45 7.11
N PRO A 680 -29.08 23.81 8.18
CA PRO A 680 -30.29 23.09 8.58
C PRO A 680 -31.46 23.19 7.57
N GLY A 681 -31.46 24.19 6.70
CA GLY A 681 -32.49 24.40 5.67
C GLY A 681 -32.08 24.00 4.26
N VAL A 682 -30.94 23.33 4.09
CA VAL A 682 -30.43 22.91 2.79
C VAL A 682 -30.65 21.41 2.64
N ASP A 683 -31.27 21.00 1.53
CA ASP A 683 -31.52 19.59 1.23
C ASP A 683 -30.39 18.96 0.44
N ARG A 684 -29.79 19.69 -0.52
CA ARG A 684 -28.69 19.21 -1.33
C ARG A 684 -27.63 20.29 -1.53
N VAL A 685 -26.36 19.89 -1.49
CA VAL A 685 -25.23 20.82 -1.62
C VAL A 685 -24.04 20.18 -2.33
N ALA A 686 -23.38 20.94 -3.22
CA ALA A 686 -22.05 20.59 -3.71
C ALA A 686 -20.98 21.28 -2.85
N VAL A 687 -20.02 20.52 -2.33
CA VAL A 687 -18.87 21.05 -1.58
C VAL A 687 -17.68 21.19 -2.52
N LEU A 688 -17.05 22.36 -2.55
CA LEU A 688 -15.89 22.68 -3.39
C LEU A 688 -14.72 23.22 -2.54
N PRO A 689 -13.47 22.99 -2.97
CA PRO A 689 -12.30 23.54 -2.31
C PRO A 689 -12.06 25.00 -2.75
N GLN A 690 -11.55 25.87 -1.86
CA GLN A 690 -11.14 27.25 -2.19
C GLN A 690 -10.16 27.32 -3.38
N HIS A 691 -9.35 26.28 -3.55
CA HIS A 691 -8.24 26.23 -4.50
C HIS A 691 -8.64 25.69 -5.88
N ALA A 692 -9.76 26.15 -6.42
CA ALA A 692 -10.29 25.67 -7.69
C ALA A 692 -10.61 26.79 -8.67
N LEU A 693 -10.76 26.40 -9.95
CA LEU A 693 -11.28 27.21 -11.03
C LEU A 693 -12.39 26.42 -11.73
N VAL A 694 -13.57 27.03 -11.86
CA VAL A 694 -14.74 26.42 -12.48
C VAL A 694 -14.94 26.96 -13.89
N SER A 695 -15.12 26.07 -14.85
CA SER A 695 -15.40 26.37 -16.27
C SER A 695 -16.70 25.75 -16.78
N GLY A 696 -17.35 24.88 -16.01
CA GLY A 696 -18.67 24.31 -16.31
C GLY A 696 -19.79 24.86 -15.44
N ASP A 697 -21.03 24.54 -15.79
CA ASP A 697 -22.21 24.89 -14.98
C ASP A 697 -22.35 23.96 -13.76
N VAL A 698 -22.15 24.50 -12.56
CA VAL A 698 -22.14 23.74 -11.30
C VAL A 698 -23.50 23.10 -10.98
N ALA A 699 -24.59 23.57 -11.59
CA ALA A 699 -25.90 22.94 -11.45
C ALA A 699 -25.84 21.45 -11.86
N GLU A 700 -25.08 21.11 -12.89
CA GLU A 700 -24.89 19.72 -13.31
C GLU A 700 -24.23 18.85 -12.22
N LEU A 701 -23.35 19.45 -11.40
CA LEU A 701 -22.71 18.78 -10.28
C LEU A 701 -23.69 18.62 -9.12
N VAL A 702 -24.40 19.69 -8.74
CA VAL A 702 -25.40 19.66 -7.64
C VAL A 702 -26.53 18.68 -7.96
N ASP A 703 -26.95 18.60 -9.22
CA ASP A 703 -28.07 17.78 -9.68
C ASP A 703 -27.67 16.33 -10.05
N LEU A 704 -26.45 15.91 -9.70
CA LEU A 704 -26.02 14.52 -9.84
C LEU A 704 -27.02 13.58 -9.16
N ASP A 705 -27.41 12.52 -9.88
CA ASP A 705 -28.22 11.45 -9.33
C ASP A 705 -27.38 10.61 -8.36
N LEU A 706 -27.78 10.62 -7.08
CA LEU A 706 -27.10 9.88 -6.02
C LEU A 706 -27.66 8.45 -5.87
N GLY A 707 -28.70 8.10 -6.63
CA GLY A 707 -29.45 6.86 -6.45
C GLY A 707 -29.96 6.74 -5.01
N ASP A 708 -29.75 5.56 -4.40
CA ASP A 708 -30.08 5.32 -2.99
C ASP A 708 -29.03 5.86 -2.00
N GLY A 709 -27.92 6.42 -2.50
CA GLY A 709 -26.82 6.95 -1.70
C GLY A 709 -27.10 8.34 -1.12
N VAL A 710 -26.18 8.83 -0.29
CA VAL A 710 -26.24 10.18 0.31
C VAL A 710 -25.07 11.08 -0.12
N VAL A 711 -24.11 10.52 -0.87
CA VAL A 711 -22.87 11.18 -1.24
C VAL A 711 -22.43 10.81 -2.64
N ALA A 712 -22.00 11.80 -3.42
CA ALA A 712 -21.08 11.61 -4.54
C ALA A 712 -19.68 12.12 -4.17
N ALA A 713 -18.66 11.34 -4.54
CA ALA A 713 -17.25 11.75 -4.37
C ALA A 713 -16.38 11.26 -5.54
N PRO A 714 -15.34 12.01 -5.94
CA PRO A 714 -14.44 11.63 -7.02
C PRO A 714 -13.45 10.56 -6.58
N ASP A 715 -13.05 9.71 -7.51
CA ASP A 715 -11.96 8.77 -7.29
C ASP A 715 -10.63 9.51 -7.07
N VAL A 716 -9.75 8.95 -6.24
CA VAL A 716 -8.40 9.46 -6.08
C VAL A 716 -7.58 9.09 -7.30
N ALA A 717 -7.02 10.10 -7.97
CA ALA A 717 -6.08 9.92 -9.07
C ALA A 717 -4.92 8.97 -8.69
N GLY A 718 -4.52 8.10 -9.61
CA GLY A 718 -3.50 7.07 -9.33
C GLY A 718 -4.05 5.81 -8.67
N ALA A 719 -5.37 5.61 -8.72
CA ALA A 719 -6.05 4.40 -8.24
C ALA A 719 -5.79 3.12 -9.08
N GLY A 720 -4.57 2.94 -9.61
CA GLY A 720 -4.17 1.76 -10.35
C GLY A 720 -3.93 0.55 -9.44
N ALA A 721 -4.10 -0.66 -10.01
CA ALA A 721 -3.91 -1.93 -9.35
C ALA A 721 -2.49 -2.05 -8.75
N GLY A 722 -2.37 -1.81 -7.43
CA GLY A 722 -1.14 -2.07 -6.66
C GLY A 722 -0.58 -0.90 -5.83
N GLY A 723 -1.15 0.30 -5.91
CA GLY A 723 -0.77 1.43 -5.05
C GLY A 723 -1.60 1.51 -3.76
N GLY A 724 -0.97 1.60 -2.59
CA GLY A 724 -1.68 1.68 -1.30
C GLY A 724 -2.62 2.89 -1.15
N ALA A 725 -2.37 3.98 -1.87
CA ALA A 725 -3.19 5.19 -1.86
C ALA A 725 -4.50 5.07 -2.66
N ALA A 726 -4.62 4.04 -3.51
CA ALA A 726 -5.80 3.73 -4.34
C ALA A 726 -6.91 3.00 -3.58
N SER A 727 -6.54 2.32 -2.50
CA SER A 727 -7.35 1.31 -1.85
C SER A 727 -8.08 1.91 -0.66
N GLY A 728 -9.41 1.85 -0.69
CA GLY A 728 -10.24 2.31 0.43
C GLY A 728 -9.92 1.54 1.72
N PHE A 729 -9.69 0.23 1.62
CA PHE A 729 -9.24 -0.53 2.78
C PHE A 729 -7.78 -0.34 3.14
N GLY A 730 -6.90 -0.04 2.17
CA GLY A 730 -5.53 0.36 2.45
C GLY A 730 -5.48 1.60 3.35
N LEU A 731 -6.35 2.57 3.08
CA LEU A 731 -6.57 3.75 3.92
C LEU A 731 -7.08 3.38 5.32
N LEU A 732 -8.09 2.51 5.42
CA LEU A 732 -8.61 2.05 6.73
C LEU A 732 -7.60 1.18 7.51
N HIS A 733 -6.76 0.39 6.83
CA HIS A 733 -5.71 -0.40 7.46
C HIS A 733 -4.61 0.50 8.01
N ALA A 734 -4.24 1.56 7.27
CA ALA A 734 -3.31 2.58 7.73
C ALA A 734 -3.85 3.35 8.94
N ALA A 735 -5.16 3.64 8.96
CA ALA A 735 -5.82 4.20 10.14
C ALA A 735 -5.73 3.25 11.34
N GLY A 736 -6.00 1.96 11.13
CA GLY A 736 -5.80 0.94 12.16
C GLY A 736 -4.34 0.83 12.64
N ASP A 737 -3.35 1.02 11.77
CA ASP A 737 -1.94 1.00 12.15
C ASP A 737 -1.56 2.23 12.99
N ARG A 738 -2.16 3.40 12.78
CA ARG A 738 -1.93 4.59 13.63
C ARG A 738 -2.33 4.39 15.09
N LEU A 739 -3.20 3.42 15.39
CA LEU A 739 -3.62 3.11 16.75
C LEU A 739 -2.52 2.48 17.62
N GLN A 740 -1.40 2.04 17.02
CA GLN A 740 -0.19 1.56 17.69
C GLN A 740 -0.42 0.46 18.73
N THR A 741 -0.67 0.81 19.99
CA THR A 741 -0.87 -0.12 21.10
C THR A 741 -2.34 -0.47 21.35
N ARG A 742 -3.30 0.26 20.76
CA ARG A 742 -4.75 0.00 20.89
C ARG A 742 -5.20 -1.12 19.93
N THR A 743 -4.59 -2.30 20.08
CA THR A 743 -4.73 -3.43 19.14
C THR A 743 -6.17 -3.93 18.98
N SER A 744 -6.95 -4.00 20.07
CA SER A 744 -8.36 -4.39 20.03
C SER A 744 -9.21 -3.43 19.20
N VAL A 745 -8.96 -2.12 19.33
CA VAL A 745 -9.64 -1.07 18.55
C VAL A 745 -9.27 -1.18 17.07
N ALA A 746 -8.00 -1.43 16.75
CA ALA A 746 -7.55 -1.61 15.36
C ALA A 746 -8.16 -2.87 14.70
N ILE A 747 -8.27 -3.96 15.44
CA ILE A 747 -8.93 -5.19 14.98
C ILE A 747 -10.43 -4.92 14.75
N GLU A 748 -11.07 -4.18 15.66
CA GLU A 748 -12.49 -3.86 15.56
C GLU A 748 -12.80 -2.93 14.37
N LEU A 749 -11.98 -1.91 14.11
CA LEU A 749 -12.11 -1.06 12.92
C LEU A 749 -12.13 -1.90 11.64
N ARG A 750 -11.17 -2.82 11.52
CA ARG A 750 -11.02 -3.68 10.34
C ARG A 750 -12.20 -4.65 10.22
N ARG A 751 -12.65 -5.22 11.33
CA ARG A 751 -13.84 -6.10 11.38
C ARG A 751 -15.08 -5.36 10.88
N GLN A 752 -15.37 -4.16 11.41
CA GLN A 752 -16.53 -3.37 10.99
C GLN A 752 -16.44 -2.95 9.51
N ALA A 753 -15.25 -2.54 9.06
CA ALA A 753 -15.04 -2.18 7.66
C ALA A 753 -15.30 -3.36 6.71
N HIS A 754 -14.79 -4.56 7.00
CA HIS A 754 -15.01 -5.77 6.17
C HIS A 754 -16.41 -6.39 6.35
N ALA A 755 -17.09 -6.10 7.46
CA ALA A 755 -18.49 -6.45 7.64
C ALA A 755 -19.39 -5.57 6.76
N ARG A 756 -19.08 -4.27 6.68
CA ARG A 756 -19.86 -3.29 5.92
C ARG A 756 -19.58 -3.34 4.42
N HIS A 757 -18.32 -3.52 4.01
CA HIS A 757 -17.91 -3.49 2.60
C HIS A 757 -17.34 -4.84 2.17
N ALA A 758 -17.94 -5.44 1.16
CA ALA A 758 -17.60 -6.79 0.70
C ALA A 758 -16.20 -6.89 0.07
N PHE A 759 -15.82 -5.90 -0.75
CA PHE A 759 -14.55 -5.92 -1.48
C PHE A 759 -13.80 -4.60 -1.36
N ASP A 760 -12.59 -4.53 -1.93
CA ASP A 760 -11.96 -3.23 -2.11
C ASP A 760 -12.76 -2.33 -2.99
N PHE A 761 -12.59 -1.07 -2.71
CA PHE A 761 -13.19 0.00 -3.44
C PHE A 761 -12.14 1.06 -3.67
N THR A 762 -12.29 1.76 -4.78
CA THR A 762 -11.45 2.90 -5.10
C THR A 762 -11.61 3.94 -4.01
N ALA A 763 -10.51 4.31 -3.37
CA ALA A 763 -10.45 5.42 -2.43
C ALA A 763 -10.89 6.70 -3.16
N PHE A 764 -11.59 7.56 -2.45
CA PHE A 764 -12.11 8.82 -3.00
C PHE A 764 -11.53 10.03 -2.28
N ALA A 765 -11.58 11.17 -2.96
CA ALA A 765 -11.21 12.45 -2.38
C ALA A 765 -12.47 13.09 -1.76
N THR A 766 -12.26 13.92 -0.74
CA THR A 766 -13.33 14.66 -0.04
C THR A 766 -13.27 16.15 -0.34
N ASP A 767 -12.44 16.54 -1.32
CA ASP A 767 -12.27 17.94 -1.72
C ASP A 767 -13.46 18.45 -2.53
N VAL A 768 -14.07 17.57 -3.35
CA VAL A 768 -15.30 17.84 -4.10
C VAL A 768 -16.32 16.78 -3.72
N LEU A 769 -17.45 17.19 -3.14
CA LEU A 769 -18.52 16.28 -2.72
C LEU A 769 -19.87 16.79 -3.20
N VAL A 770 -20.83 15.88 -3.39
CA VAL A 770 -22.25 16.24 -3.49
C VAL A 770 -22.98 15.48 -2.41
N LEU A 771 -23.68 16.19 -1.53
CA LEU A 771 -24.30 15.62 -0.34
C LEU A 771 -25.79 15.87 -0.35
N ASP A 772 -26.56 14.80 -0.11
CA ASP A 772 -27.99 14.88 0.17
C ASP A 772 -28.19 15.01 1.68
N LEU A 773 -28.21 16.25 2.15
CA LEU A 773 -28.33 16.57 3.57
C LEU A 773 -29.69 16.17 4.13
N ALA A 774 -30.75 16.18 3.32
CA ALA A 774 -32.06 15.69 3.73
C ALA A 774 -32.02 14.19 4.05
N ALA A 775 -31.49 13.38 3.14
CA ALA A 775 -31.32 11.94 3.35
C ALA A 775 -30.32 11.63 4.49
N MET A 776 -29.26 12.44 4.65
CA MET A 776 -28.34 12.31 5.77
C MET A 776 -29.02 12.55 7.12
N ARG A 777 -29.88 13.56 7.23
CA ARG A 777 -30.69 13.83 8.43
C ARG A 777 -31.65 12.69 8.74
N GLU A 778 -32.36 12.19 7.73
CA GLU A 778 -33.32 11.08 7.87
C GLU A 778 -32.64 9.80 8.38
N ARG A 779 -31.43 9.50 7.87
CA ARG A 779 -30.70 8.26 8.17
C ARG A 779 -29.73 8.37 9.33
N GLY A 780 -29.64 9.54 10.00
CA GLY A 780 -28.71 9.76 11.11
C GLY A 780 -27.23 9.62 10.72
N VAL A 781 -26.87 9.95 9.48
CA VAL A 781 -25.50 9.75 8.94
C VAL A 781 -24.46 10.52 9.74
N ARG A 782 -24.80 11.73 10.18
CA ARG A 782 -23.91 12.58 10.99
C ARG A 782 -23.47 11.88 12.27
N ASP A 783 -24.39 11.24 12.99
CA ASP A 783 -24.08 10.55 14.25
C ASP A 783 -23.21 9.31 14.00
N GLU A 784 -23.44 8.62 12.89
CA GLU A 784 -22.60 7.48 12.51
C GLU A 784 -21.16 7.90 12.16
N LEU A 785 -20.96 8.99 11.41
CA LEU A 785 -19.64 9.54 11.09
C LEU A 785 -18.89 9.96 12.36
N LEU A 786 -19.53 10.76 13.23
CA LEU A 786 -18.92 11.20 14.49
C LEU A 786 -18.54 10.02 15.40
N ARG A 787 -19.37 8.97 15.43
CA ARG A 787 -19.06 7.74 16.17
C ARG A 787 -17.83 7.04 15.63
N LEU A 788 -17.71 6.90 14.31
CA LEU A 788 -16.53 6.30 13.66
C LEU A 788 -15.26 7.10 13.96
N THR A 789 -15.35 8.43 13.84
CA THR A 789 -14.30 9.39 14.14
C THR A 789 -13.79 9.27 15.58
N GLU A 790 -14.70 9.26 16.56
CA GLU A 790 -14.33 9.15 17.98
C GLU A 790 -13.79 7.75 18.35
N GLN A 791 -14.50 6.69 17.96
CA GLN A 791 -14.18 5.32 18.36
C GLN A 791 -12.80 4.89 17.84
N PHE A 792 -12.49 5.25 16.59
CA PHE A 792 -11.34 4.74 15.86
C PHE A 792 -10.28 5.78 15.53
N ASP A 793 -10.44 7.04 15.97
CA ASP A 793 -9.51 8.15 15.69
C ASP A 793 -9.34 8.42 14.17
N LEU A 794 -10.45 8.28 13.43
CA LEU A 794 -10.52 8.50 11.98
C LEU A 794 -10.71 9.97 11.68
N ASP A 795 -9.98 10.52 10.70
CA ASP A 795 -10.35 11.82 10.12
C ASP A 795 -11.64 11.73 9.28
N ALA A 796 -12.17 12.87 8.84
CA ALA A 796 -13.43 12.90 8.09
C ALA A 796 -13.37 12.08 6.81
N ARG A 797 -12.22 12.12 6.10
CA ARG A 797 -12.03 11.32 4.90
C ARG A 797 -12.12 9.83 5.24
N GLU A 798 -11.44 9.39 6.27
CA GLU A 798 -11.45 8.00 6.73
C GLU A 798 -12.82 7.54 7.25
N ALA A 799 -13.52 8.40 8.00
CA ALA A 799 -14.88 8.14 8.46
C ALA A 799 -15.83 7.96 7.27
N TRP A 800 -15.74 8.82 6.24
CA TRP A 800 -16.49 8.64 5.00
C TRP A 800 -16.13 7.34 4.27
N HIS A 801 -14.87 6.92 4.24
CA HIS A 801 -14.49 5.64 3.64
C HIS A 801 -15.04 4.44 4.43
N ALA A 802 -15.02 4.52 5.76
CA ALA A 802 -15.62 3.51 6.62
C ALA A 802 -17.14 3.46 6.45
N PHE A 803 -17.81 4.60 6.31
CA PHE A 803 -19.26 4.71 6.15
C PHE A 803 -19.76 4.39 4.73
N ALA A 804 -19.34 5.14 3.71
CA ALA A 804 -19.87 5.04 2.35
C ALA A 804 -19.16 3.92 1.56
N GLY A 805 -17.84 3.83 1.68
CA GLY A 805 -17.04 2.87 0.93
C GLY A 805 -17.33 2.87 -0.58
N PRO A 806 -17.71 1.73 -1.19
CA PRO A 806 -18.14 1.66 -2.60
C PRO A 806 -19.56 2.20 -2.82
N HIS A 807 -20.37 2.38 -1.78
CA HIS A 807 -21.77 2.81 -1.86
C HIS A 807 -21.89 4.34 -1.95
N ARG A 808 -21.25 4.90 -2.98
CA ARG A 808 -21.33 6.32 -3.35
C ARG A 808 -21.56 6.44 -4.85
N THR A 809 -22.06 7.59 -5.29
CA THR A 809 -21.97 7.99 -6.70
C THR A 809 -20.56 8.52 -6.99
N THR A 810 -19.98 8.14 -8.12
CA THR A 810 -18.68 8.72 -8.54
C THR A 810 -18.91 10.07 -9.19
N VAL A 811 -18.25 11.12 -8.68
CA VAL A 811 -18.24 12.43 -9.34
C VAL A 811 -17.54 12.30 -10.70
N PRO A 812 -18.12 12.79 -11.81
CA PRO A 812 -17.49 12.72 -13.12
C PRO A 812 -16.09 13.37 -13.12
N ALA A 813 -15.11 12.74 -13.77
CA ALA A 813 -13.71 13.18 -13.73
C ALA A 813 -13.50 14.65 -14.16
N ALA A 814 -14.34 15.17 -15.06
CA ALA A 814 -14.31 16.56 -15.48
C ALA A 814 -14.53 17.56 -14.31
N TRP A 815 -15.25 17.14 -13.26
CA TRP A 815 -15.57 17.96 -12.09
C TRP A 815 -14.55 17.84 -10.95
N HIS A 816 -13.51 17.04 -11.13
CA HIS A 816 -12.40 16.94 -10.18
C HIS A 816 -11.11 16.60 -10.94
N THR A 817 -10.58 17.57 -11.67
CA THR A 817 -9.29 17.41 -12.36
C THR A 817 -8.19 18.07 -11.55
N VAL A 818 -7.24 17.26 -11.07
CA VAL A 818 -6.02 17.76 -10.40
C VAL A 818 -4.87 17.77 -11.42
N PRO A 819 -4.41 18.93 -11.93
CA PRO A 819 -3.48 19.02 -13.06
C PRO A 819 -2.15 18.26 -12.88
N THR A 820 -1.72 18.10 -11.64
CA THR A 820 -0.49 17.41 -11.25
C THR A 820 -0.66 15.90 -11.10
N ARG A 821 -1.88 15.37 -11.18
CA ARG A 821 -2.22 13.96 -10.94
C ARG A 821 -2.98 13.33 -12.10
N GLU A 822 -3.64 14.13 -12.94
CA GLU A 822 -4.51 13.67 -14.03
C GLU A 822 -4.34 14.49 -15.30
N PRO A 823 -4.58 13.91 -16.49
CA PRO A 823 -4.57 14.66 -17.75
C PRO A 823 -5.67 15.74 -17.74
N ALA A 824 -5.32 16.95 -18.19
CA ALA A 824 -6.20 18.12 -18.10
C ALA A 824 -7.46 18.06 -18.97
N GLY A 825 -7.44 17.31 -20.09
CA GLY A 825 -8.62 16.95 -20.91
C GLY A 825 -9.75 17.98 -21.02
N GLU A 826 -10.99 17.53 -20.88
CA GLU A 826 -12.21 18.36 -20.84
C GLU A 826 -12.58 18.76 -19.39
N ALA A 827 -11.63 19.34 -18.63
CA ALA A 827 -11.90 19.74 -17.26
C ALA A 827 -12.96 20.86 -17.17
N ARG A 828 -13.95 20.63 -16.31
CA ARG A 828 -14.99 21.60 -15.87
C ARG A 828 -14.67 22.22 -14.52
N LEU A 829 -13.83 21.56 -13.73
CA LEU A 829 -13.26 22.07 -12.50
C LEU A 829 -11.80 21.64 -12.40
N LEU A 830 -10.90 22.63 -12.38
CA LEU A 830 -9.49 22.44 -12.07
C LEU A 830 -9.28 22.66 -10.58
N HIS A 831 -8.79 21.64 -9.87
CA HIS A 831 -8.46 21.71 -8.45
C HIS A 831 -6.96 21.58 -8.26
N TRP A 832 -6.32 22.64 -7.78
CA TRP A 832 -4.93 22.53 -7.33
C TRP A 832 -4.94 21.90 -5.94
N ALA A 833 -4.78 20.58 -5.83
CA ALA A 833 -4.77 19.90 -4.52
C ALA A 833 -3.36 19.86 -3.89
N ASP A 834 -2.32 19.87 -4.71
CA ASP A 834 -0.92 19.76 -4.28
C ASP A 834 -0.30 21.11 -3.89
N THR A 835 0.92 21.12 -3.37
CA THR A 835 1.63 22.33 -2.91
C THR A 835 2.08 23.26 -4.05
N THR A 836 2.35 22.75 -5.25
CA THR A 836 2.61 23.58 -6.44
C THR A 836 1.32 24.29 -6.89
N ARG A 837 1.28 25.63 -6.75
CA ARG A 837 0.09 26.45 -7.03
C ARG A 837 0.34 27.48 -8.13
N PRO A 838 -0.68 27.84 -8.93
CA PRO A 838 -0.52 28.80 -10.02
C PRO A 838 -0.32 30.25 -9.55
N TRP A 839 -0.57 30.52 -8.26
CA TRP A 839 -0.28 31.78 -7.58
C TRP A 839 0.98 31.74 -6.70
N GLY A 840 1.75 30.64 -6.77
CA GLY A 840 3.04 30.50 -6.09
C GLY A 840 4.19 31.15 -6.84
N GLU A 841 5.41 30.99 -6.31
CA GLU A 841 6.64 31.44 -6.97
C GLU A 841 7.01 30.52 -8.15
N ASP A 842 6.83 29.20 -7.97
CA ASP A 842 7.14 28.20 -8.98
C ASP A 842 6.03 28.05 -10.02
N TYR A 843 6.41 27.59 -11.22
CA TYR A 843 5.47 27.37 -12.31
C TYR A 843 4.62 26.12 -12.07
N ALA A 844 3.29 26.24 -12.18
CA ALA A 844 2.37 25.14 -11.92
C ALA A 844 1.66 24.63 -13.19
N PRO A 845 1.37 23.32 -13.30
CA PRO A 845 0.39 22.84 -14.27
C PRO A 845 -0.97 23.53 -14.09
N GLY A 846 -1.59 23.97 -15.19
CA GLY A 846 -2.86 24.71 -15.17
C GLY A 846 -2.72 26.22 -14.84
N GLN A 847 -1.50 26.76 -14.78
CA GLN A 847 -1.29 28.14 -14.34
C GLN A 847 -1.82 29.19 -15.33
N GLU A 848 -1.83 28.90 -16.63
CA GLU A 848 -2.34 29.84 -17.63
C GLU A 848 -3.86 30.02 -17.47
N GLU A 849 -4.58 28.93 -17.25
CA GLU A 849 -6.02 28.89 -17.02
C GLU A 849 -6.41 29.72 -15.78
N TRP A 850 -5.64 29.60 -14.69
CA TRP A 850 -5.86 30.41 -13.49
C TRP A 850 -5.55 31.90 -13.73
N LEU A 851 -4.43 32.21 -14.38
CA LEU A 851 -4.06 33.60 -14.69
C LEU A 851 -5.08 34.27 -15.59
N GLU A 852 -5.62 33.54 -16.56
CA GLU A 852 -6.71 34.01 -17.40
C GLU A 852 -8.00 34.23 -16.60
N GLY A 853 -8.37 33.30 -15.71
CA GLY A 853 -9.51 33.45 -14.81
C GLY A 853 -9.39 34.72 -13.97
N ARG A 854 -8.22 34.94 -13.37
CA ARG A 854 -7.90 36.17 -12.62
C ARG A 854 -7.97 37.43 -13.48
N ALA A 855 -7.44 37.38 -14.70
CA ALA A 855 -7.49 38.51 -15.61
C ALA A 855 -8.94 38.84 -16.04
N ARG A 856 -9.77 37.82 -16.27
CA ARG A 856 -11.20 37.98 -16.56
C ARG A 856 -11.94 38.63 -15.40
N MET A 857 -11.77 38.11 -14.18
CA MET A 857 -12.35 38.68 -12.95
C MET A 857 -12.00 40.18 -12.80
N ARG A 858 -10.73 40.55 -13.00
CA ARG A 858 -10.29 41.96 -12.92
C ARG A 858 -10.93 42.86 -13.97
N ARG A 859 -11.13 42.38 -15.19
CA ARG A 859 -11.79 43.15 -16.26
C ARG A 859 -13.27 43.41 -15.93
N ALA A 860 -13.97 42.43 -15.36
CA ALA A 860 -15.35 42.60 -14.92
C ALA A 860 -15.48 43.67 -13.83
N ALA A 861 -14.61 43.62 -12.80
CA ALA A 861 -14.58 44.64 -11.75
C ALA A 861 -14.25 46.06 -12.28
N GLY A 862 -13.34 46.17 -13.25
CA GLY A 862 -12.98 47.44 -13.89
C GLY A 862 -14.11 48.06 -14.72
N ALA A 863 -14.93 47.24 -15.39
CA ALA A 863 -16.08 47.70 -16.17
C ALA A 863 -17.21 48.25 -15.28
N VAL A 864 -17.41 47.69 -14.09
CA VAL A 864 -18.39 48.17 -13.10
C VAL A 864 -17.97 49.50 -12.47
N SER A 865 -16.66 49.77 -12.35
CA SER A 865 -16.14 51.03 -11.78
C SER A 865 -16.10 52.22 -12.75
N ALA A 866 -16.34 52.01 -14.05
CA ALA A 866 -16.29 53.03 -15.10
C ALA A 866 -17.67 53.37 -15.71
N GLY A 867 -18.74 52.77 -15.17
CA GLY A 867 -20.14 52.95 -15.60
C GLY A 867 -20.92 53.94 -14.75
#